data_AF-A0A662W0X5-F1
#
_entry.id   AF-A0A662W0X5-F1
#
_cell.length_a   1.000
_cell.length_b   1.000
_cell.length_c   1.000
_cell.angle_alpha   90.00
_cell.angle_beta   90.00
_cell.angle_gamma   90.00
#
_symmetry.space_group_name_H-M   'P 1'
#
loop_
_entity.id
_entity.type
_entity.pdbx_description
1 polymer ?
#
loop_
_entity_poly.entity_id
_entity_poly.type
_entity_poly.pdbx_seq_one_letter_code
_entity_poly.pdbx_strand_id
1 'polypeptide(L)'
;MRRILAVALLSILILSGLSQVYSMSIRDRESEHYVQPETQTELGNALDTKVINYTSSGNYYPSNWSFIEYLRDNPNEYSKIWEPWITKAAIHAIATNKNGSLIALGGGYLYDNEIHIFAWNYEEETYDKVWDSGDGIIQGDVIALDIGDTDNNRLTEIVAGSSDGHIYVFEQRHVYDPITNTENMYDLVWKSPYFGPIWTVTIFDADLDYIPDIIAGSLDGTLLFLEYTSHSGYPFSDEHWIEYEIKWMYKFDSAIYSLVAGDINNNGLPEVVVGLRSGKIVVIENNGTVIPTNTTPIALPNDNEYRINWEYDYGTYFPILDMAVGDPDGDRADEVSIIEWGKEAYILEYESDYYLRKLYYPPRSFEMEDFPIDYWADWSIDAQNVYFYNGTHNLTEPIKNYIENTGIRFNNTAMGGPADGKYSMFLPNSTHEAYSVLDFGIQEEAVGDGTDAYDMYVKLMIISGFNYTPAPEAIRFYVSEDGNKYVELADYHTATYSSEGYVLVWFDIDPILKNNEWNRIRYLKIVVLPGHKYAVDAIRTMNIDKQLSDVTSTYFVSLDLNGKGEKDYLVFGTITGKIVLFAYNETTSLYNMVFDSQYEERFSLGENIWDIAKVMPYTRLPYWLLSEVHDLYLKHHVLNYNYLDIDGDGYEDLIFGTDEGVILYYRYNGTTYIRDTGGEYVLFNGSDGINLLSKKTLTVEMNDILLSSPGRELLVRYTTTGTTFQMYILKLRSSLSYPYSLEYAEDLAGCEVTGKLYAILNYGGITTPITMDSVDIDGDGDIDIILAIEDSLYVLWNLQDSADNPEFALDENY
;
A
#
# COMPACT_ATOMS: atom_id res chain seq x y z
N MET A 1 -15.95 -4.52 -5.98
CA MET A 1 -15.99 -3.30 -5.15
C MET A 1 -15.78 -3.59 -3.64
N ARG A 2 -16.58 -4.48 -3.02
CA ARG A 2 -16.49 -4.82 -1.57
C ARG A 2 -15.14 -5.38 -1.09
N ARG A 3 -14.40 -6.09 -1.95
CA ARG A 3 -13.05 -6.62 -1.64
C ARG A 3 -11.94 -5.55 -1.63
N ILE A 4 -12.10 -4.45 -2.38
CA ILE A 4 -11.11 -3.36 -2.45
C ILE A 4 -11.24 -2.43 -1.26
N LEU A 5 -12.49 -2.10 -0.89
CA LEU A 5 -12.79 -1.26 0.26
C LEU A 5 -12.19 -1.84 1.55
N ALA A 6 -12.26 -3.17 1.71
CA ALA A 6 -11.65 -3.90 2.83
C ALA A 6 -10.12 -3.73 2.91
N VAL A 7 -9.42 -3.76 1.77
CA VAL A 7 -7.96 -3.68 1.70
C VAL A 7 -7.48 -2.22 1.80
N ALA A 8 -8.22 -1.27 1.21
CA ALA A 8 -7.86 0.15 1.21
C ALA A 8 -8.07 0.84 2.58
N LEU A 9 -9.12 0.46 3.33
CA LEU A 9 -9.41 1.03 4.66
C LEU A 9 -8.39 0.62 5.73
N LEU A 10 -7.74 -0.54 5.55
CA LEU A 10 -6.77 -1.05 6.52
C LEU A 10 -5.36 -0.48 6.31
N SER A 11 -4.96 -0.22 5.07
CA SER A 11 -3.63 0.33 4.72
C SER A 11 -3.39 1.76 5.23
N ILE A 12 -4.46 2.53 5.48
CA ILE A 12 -4.38 3.93 5.96
C ILE A 12 -4.02 3.99 7.46
N LEU A 13 -4.29 2.94 8.24
CA LEU A 13 -4.06 2.91 9.69
C LEU A 13 -2.63 2.49 10.10
N ILE A 14 -1.74 2.14 9.16
CA ILE A 14 -0.43 1.51 9.43
C ILE A 14 0.72 2.55 9.61
N LEU A 15 0.51 3.84 9.33
CA LEU A 15 1.60 4.81 9.20
C LEU A 15 1.55 5.96 10.23
N SER A 16 1.90 5.70 11.50
CA SER A 16 2.46 6.75 12.37
C SER A 16 3.31 6.20 13.52
N GLY A 17 4.51 5.73 13.18
CA GLY A 17 5.49 5.43 14.22
C GLY A 17 6.80 4.92 13.67
N LEU A 18 7.64 5.81 13.15
CA LEU A 18 9.11 5.71 13.20
C LEU A 18 9.76 6.92 12.49
N SER A 19 9.91 8.05 13.18
CA SER A 19 11.07 8.91 12.95
C SER A 19 11.38 9.78 14.18
N GLN A 20 12.60 9.63 14.69
CA GLN A 20 13.46 10.59 15.42
C GLN A 20 14.17 9.96 16.62
N VAL A 21 15.30 9.30 16.34
CA VAL A 21 16.40 9.21 17.32
C VAL A 21 17.29 10.43 17.10
N TYR A 22 17.01 11.52 17.81
CA TYR A 22 18.00 12.58 18.04
C TYR A 22 18.53 12.47 19.47
N SER A 23 19.83 12.22 19.58
CA SER A 23 20.56 12.13 20.84
C SER A 23 20.48 13.47 21.61
N MET A 24 19.88 13.47 22.80
CA MET A 24 20.07 14.56 23.76
C MET A 24 20.79 14.06 25.01
N SER A 25 21.97 14.65 25.23
CA SER A 25 22.88 14.35 26.33
C SER A 25 22.29 14.73 27.69
N ILE A 26 22.41 13.81 28.64
CA ILE A 26 22.21 14.05 30.07
C ILE A 26 23.22 15.10 30.56
N ARG A 27 22.73 16.27 31.00
CA ARG A 27 23.40 17.08 32.03
C ARG A 27 22.39 17.83 32.91
N ASP A 28 22.61 17.65 34.20
CA ASP A 28 21.94 18.25 35.35
C ASP A 28 21.69 19.76 35.26
N ARG A 29 20.54 20.20 35.77
CA ARG A 29 20.47 21.25 36.81
C ARG A 29 19.08 21.39 37.44
N GLU A 30 19.07 21.17 38.75
CA GLU A 30 18.17 21.66 39.82
C GLU A 30 17.77 23.15 39.59
N SER A 31 16.68 23.74 40.10
CA SER A 31 15.97 23.64 41.38
C SER A 31 14.73 24.57 41.37
N GLU A 32 13.69 24.19 42.14
CA GLU A 32 12.76 25.06 42.90
C GLU A 32 11.81 26.06 42.21
N HIS A 33 10.48 25.82 42.28
CA HIS A 33 9.60 26.45 43.29
C HIS A 33 8.12 26.03 43.08
N TYR A 34 7.57 25.31 44.06
CA TYR A 34 6.13 25.09 44.18
C TYR A 34 5.49 26.32 44.85
N VAL A 35 4.59 27.01 44.14
CA VAL A 35 3.69 28.02 44.70
C VAL A 35 2.26 27.57 44.42
N GLN A 36 1.46 27.42 45.48
CA GLN A 36 0.06 27.06 45.40
C GLN A 36 -0.79 28.20 44.81
N PRO A 37 -1.85 27.92 44.04
CA PRO A 37 -2.90 28.90 43.76
C PRO A 37 -4.06 28.76 44.76
N GLU A 38 -4.34 29.85 45.48
CA GLU A 38 -5.61 30.08 46.17
C GLU A 38 -6.69 30.56 45.16
N THR A 39 -7.76 29.77 45.07
CA THR A 39 -9.20 30.08 44.89
C THR A 39 -9.71 31.21 43.97
N GLN A 40 -10.47 30.74 42.96
CA GLN A 40 -11.88 31.04 42.60
C GLN A 40 -12.35 32.48 42.25
N THR A 41 -12.85 32.59 41.01
CA THR A 41 -14.15 33.23 40.70
C THR A 41 -14.91 32.42 39.65
N GLU A 42 -15.95 31.74 40.12
CA GLU A 42 -17.27 31.40 39.51
C GLU A 42 -17.37 30.92 38.06
N LEU A 43 -17.47 29.60 37.89
CA LEU A 43 -18.28 28.91 36.87
C LEU A 43 -19.29 28.02 37.60
N GLY A 44 -20.57 28.15 37.23
CA GLY A 44 -21.71 27.54 37.91
C GLY A 44 -21.72 26.01 37.81
N ASN A 45 -21.88 25.36 38.97
CA ASN A 45 -21.96 23.91 39.14
C ASN A 45 -23.32 23.36 38.65
N ALA A 46 -23.31 22.60 37.56
CA ALA A 46 -24.46 21.85 37.03
C ALA A 46 -24.68 20.48 37.73
N LEU A 47 -24.32 20.34 39.00
CA LEU A 47 -24.53 19.11 39.80
C LEU A 47 -25.46 19.30 41.00
N ASP A 48 -26.20 20.41 41.06
CA ASP A 48 -27.06 20.72 42.20
C ASP A 48 -28.49 20.15 42.08
N THR A 49 -28.61 18.89 41.61
CA THR A 49 -29.82 18.10 41.89
C THR A 49 -29.48 16.70 42.43
N LYS A 50 -29.81 16.56 43.72
CA LYS A 50 -29.89 15.34 44.56
C LYS A 50 -28.69 15.05 45.47
N VAL A 51 -28.31 16.03 46.28
CA VAL A 51 -27.73 15.74 47.59
C VAL A 51 -28.86 15.56 48.60
N ILE A 52 -29.04 14.33 49.09
CA ILE A 52 -29.94 14.04 50.21
C ILE A 52 -29.25 14.54 51.49
N ASN A 53 -29.80 15.59 52.11
CA ASN A 53 -29.29 16.12 53.37
C ASN A 53 -29.56 15.14 54.52
N TYR A 54 -28.47 14.63 55.10
CA TYR A 54 -28.46 13.77 56.26
C TYR A 54 -28.89 14.54 57.52
N THR A 55 -29.97 14.10 58.18
CA THR A 55 -30.30 14.49 59.55
C THR A 55 -30.68 13.24 60.35
N SER A 56 -30.29 13.18 61.62
CA SER A 56 -30.24 11.96 62.43
C SER A 56 -31.60 11.44 62.94
N SER A 57 -32.73 11.78 62.31
CA SER A 57 -34.04 11.28 62.74
C SER A 57 -35.12 11.42 61.65
N GLY A 58 -35.37 10.34 60.91
CA GLY A 58 -36.51 10.20 59.99
C GLY A 58 -36.46 8.86 59.26
N ASN A 59 -37.61 8.28 58.92
CA ASN A 59 -37.68 7.15 57.99
C ASN A 59 -37.69 7.71 56.56
N TYR A 60 -36.63 7.41 55.80
CA TYR A 60 -36.30 8.07 54.53
C TYR A 60 -36.80 7.35 53.27
N TYR A 61 -37.57 6.28 53.42
CA TYR A 61 -38.14 5.58 52.27
C TYR A 61 -39.67 5.57 52.36
N PRO A 62 -40.37 5.96 51.27
CA PRO A 62 -41.79 5.66 51.09
C PRO A 62 -42.06 4.17 51.35
N SER A 63 -43.15 3.84 52.04
CA SER A 63 -43.50 2.46 52.41
C SER A 63 -43.76 1.52 51.22
N ASN A 64 -43.73 2.05 50.00
CA ASN A 64 -43.88 1.33 48.73
C ASN A 64 -42.55 1.20 47.95
N TRP A 65 -41.41 1.57 48.53
CA TRP A 65 -40.11 1.41 47.89
C TRP A 65 -39.57 -0.01 48.12
N SER A 66 -39.46 -0.82 47.06
CA SER A 66 -38.94 -2.19 47.11
C SER A 66 -37.44 -2.20 46.87
N PHE A 67 -36.65 -2.56 47.89
CA PHE A 67 -35.19 -2.75 47.77
C PHE A 67 -34.81 -4.09 47.12
N ILE A 68 -35.76 -4.99 46.88
CA ILE A 68 -35.49 -6.35 46.39
C ILE A 68 -35.16 -6.37 44.89
N GLU A 69 -35.56 -5.36 44.12
CA GLU A 69 -35.30 -5.31 42.68
C GLU A 69 -33.83 -5.03 42.35
N TYR A 70 -33.10 -4.38 43.25
CA TYR A 70 -31.68 -4.03 43.13
C TYR A 70 -30.74 -4.96 43.92
N LEU A 71 -31.27 -6.04 44.50
CA LEU A 71 -30.52 -7.05 45.25
C LEU A 71 -30.54 -8.43 44.59
N ARG A 72 -31.03 -8.54 43.34
CA ARG A 72 -30.76 -9.74 42.55
C ARG A 72 -29.27 -9.74 42.20
N ASP A 73 -28.65 -10.91 42.34
CA ASP A 73 -27.25 -11.17 42.04
C ASP A 73 -26.85 -10.39 40.78
N ASN A 74 -26.09 -9.29 40.95
CA ASN A 74 -25.36 -8.73 39.82
C ASN A 74 -24.43 -9.86 39.39
N PRO A 75 -24.56 -10.42 38.17
CA PRO A 75 -23.42 -11.12 37.61
C PRO A 75 -22.28 -10.09 37.68
N ASN A 76 -21.15 -10.47 38.28
CA ASN A 76 -19.93 -9.66 38.19
C ASN A 76 -19.46 -9.75 36.73
N GLU A 77 -20.18 -9.10 35.83
CA GLU A 77 -19.72 -8.77 34.50
C GLU A 77 -18.73 -7.62 34.70
N TYR A 78 -17.45 -7.99 34.72
CA TYR A 78 -16.40 -7.01 34.56
C TYR A 78 -16.50 -6.49 33.12
N SER A 79 -17.06 -5.30 32.92
CA SER A 79 -16.90 -4.59 31.66
C SER A 79 -15.53 -3.93 31.64
N LYS A 80 -14.77 -4.12 30.55
CA LYS A 80 -13.52 -3.39 30.29
C LYS A 80 -13.90 -1.91 30.14
N ILE A 81 -13.63 -1.09 31.17
CA ILE A 81 -14.10 0.32 31.22
C ILE A 81 -13.15 1.26 30.44
N TRP A 82 -11.88 0.87 30.26
CA TRP A 82 -10.87 1.72 29.62
C TRP A 82 -9.60 0.93 29.28
N GLU A 83 -9.18 0.98 28.01
CA GLU A 83 -7.80 0.69 27.59
C GLU A 83 -7.24 1.95 26.93
N PRO A 84 -6.10 2.49 27.38
CA PRO A 84 -5.61 3.81 26.94
C PRO A 84 -5.15 3.91 25.47
N TRP A 85 -5.42 2.90 24.62
CA TRP A 85 -4.85 2.78 23.27
C TRP A 85 -5.82 2.19 22.25
N ILE A 86 -7.08 2.63 22.25
CA ILE A 86 -8.18 2.05 21.45
C ILE A 86 -7.96 2.08 19.92
N THR A 87 -6.89 2.65 19.34
CA THR A 87 -6.72 2.70 17.86
C THR A 87 -5.28 2.64 17.28
N LYS A 88 -4.25 2.14 17.99
CA LYS A 88 -2.86 2.18 17.43
C LYS A 88 -2.06 0.88 17.58
N ALA A 89 -2.60 -0.24 17.11
CA ALA A 89 -1.85 -1.49 17.00
C ALA A 89 -1.76 -1.96 15.54
N ALA A 90 -0.60 -2.51 15.16
CA ALA A 90 -0.37 -3.01 13.82
C ALA A 90 -1.18 -4.28 13.57
N ILE A 91 -1.93 -4.29 12.48
CA ILE A 91 -2.58 -5.51 11.97
C ILE A 91 -1.52 -6.32 11.23
N HIS A 92 -1.37 -7.58 11.62
CA HIS A 92 -0.35 -8.47 11.06
C HIS A 92 -0.95 -9.55 10.15
N ALA A 93 -2.22 -9.90 10.35
CA ALA A 93 -2.92 -10.90 9.57
C ALA A 93 -4.29 -10.39 9.14
N ILE A 94 -4.66 -10.69 7.89
CA ILE A 94 -5.99 -10.44 7.35
C ILE A 94 -6.41 -11.63 6.50
N ALA A 95 -7.67 -12.02 6.62
CA ALA A 95 -8.29 -12.98 5.72
C ALA A 95 -9.71 -12.55 5.38
N THR A 96 -10.17 -12.93 4.18
CA THR A 96 -11.56 -12.73 3.76
C THR A 96 -12.08 -14.00 3.10
N ASN A 97 -13.36 -14.28 3.29
CA ASN A 97 -13.98 -15.42 2.63
C ASN A 97 -14.17 -15.14 1.12
N LYS A 98 -14.44 -16.21 0.36
CA LYS A 98 -14.53 -16.14 -1.10
C LYS A 98 -15.50 -15.09 -1.63
N ASN A 99 -16.57 -14.70 -0.94
CA ASN A 99 -17.52 -13.69 -1.42
C ASN A 99 -17.25 -12.28 -0.87
N GLY A 100 -16.26 -12.11 0.03
CA GLY A 100 -15.99 -10.84 0.71
C GLY A 100 -17.14 -10.41 1.61
N SER A 101 -17.86 -11.34 2.22
CA SER A 101 -18.89 -11.03 3.22
C SER A 101 -18.37 -11.10 4.65
N LEU A 102 -17.18 -11.66 4.86
CA LEU A 102 -16.54 -11.82 6.15
C LEU A 102 -15.08 -11.40 6.05
N ILE A 103 -14.59 -10.69 7.06
CA ILE A 103 -13.18 -10.33 7.26
C ILE A 103 -12.78 -10.77 8.66
N ALA A 104 -11.61 -11.40 8.77
CA ALA A 104 -10.95 -11.68 10.04
C ALA A 104 -9.61 -10.94 10.07
N LEU A 105 -9.32 -10.28 11.19
CA LEU A 105 -8.09 -9.52 11.42
C LEU A 105 -7.38 -10.06 12.66
N GLY A 106 -6.09 -10.34 12.53
CA GLY A 106 -5.17 -10.58 13.64
C GLY A 106 -4.30 -9.33 13.80
N GLY A 107 -4.42 -8.64 14.93
CA GLY A 107 -3.80 -7.34 15.13
C GLY A 107 -4.41 -6.62 16.33
N GLY A 108 -3.63 -6.14 17.30
CA GLY A 108 -4.29 -5.44 18.42
C GLY A 108 -3.47 -4.92 19.60
N TYR A 109 -2.34 -5.53 19.98
CA TYR A 109 -1.55 -5.05 21.14
C TYR A 109 -0.17 -5.72 21.25
N LEU A 110 0.64 -5.26 22.22
CA LEU A 110 1.79 -6.04 22.72
C LEU A 110 1.24 -7.36 23.33
N TYR A 111 1.36 -8.46 22.58
CA TYR A 111 0.59 -9.71 22.66
C TYR A 111 -0.77 -9.63 21.98
N ASP A 112 -0.79 -10.04 20.72
CA ASP A 112 -1.94 -9.98 19.84
C ASP A 112 -2.61 -11.35 19.70
N ASN A 113 -3.28 -11.76 20.76
CA ASN A 113 -3.88 -13.09 20.89
C ASN A 113 -5.36 -13.13 20.50
N GLU A 114 -5.87 -12.09 19.83
CA GLU A 114 -7.27 -11.97 19.45
C GLU A 114 -7.43 -11.91 17.92
N ILE A 115 -8.58 -12.38 17.46
CA ILE A 115 -9.02 -12.29 16.07
C ILE A 115 -10.30 -11.47 16.07
N HIS A 116 -10.25 -10.32 15.40
CA HIS A 116 -11.39 -9.43 15.24
C HIS A 116 -12.14 -9.78 13.96
N ILE A 117 -13.43 -10.06 14.06
CA ILE A 117 -14.25 -10.57 12.95
C ILE A 117 -15.29 -9.53 12.57
N PHE A 118 -15.36 -9.23 11.29
CA PHE A 118 -16.28 -8.28 10.68
C PHE A 118 -17.12 -8.95 9.61
N ALA A 119 -18.40 -8.62 9.57
CA ALA A 119 -19.33 -9.12 8.54
C ALA A 119 -19.90 -7.97 7.73
N TRP A 120 -20.15 -8.21 6.44
CA TRP A 120 -20.76 -7.23 5.56
C TRP A 120 -22.24 -7.05 5.90
N ASN A 121 -22.60 -5.84 6.31
CA ASN A 121 -23.96 -5.40 6.48
C ASN A 121 -24.54 -4.98 5.13
N TYR A 122 -25.55 -5.71 4.65
CA TYR A 122 -26.17 -5.43 3.37
C TYR A 122 -27.14 -4.24 3.40
N GLU A 123 -27.59 -3.81 4.57
CA GLU A 123 -28.48 -2.66 4.75
C GLU A 123 -27.67 -1.37 4.84
N GLU A 124 -26.58 -1.38 5.61
CA GLU A 124 -25.70 -0.21 5.81
C GLU A 124 -24.58 -0.11 4.76
N GLU A 125 -24.36 -1.16 3.96
CA GLU A 125 -23.25 -1.27 3.01
C GLU A 125 -21.86 -1.03 3.64
N THR A 126 -21.71 -1.47 4.90
CA THR A 126 -20.49 -1.38 5.71
C THR A 126 -20.04 -2.76 6.20
N TYR A 127 -18.80 -2.84 6.70
CA TYR A 127 -18.38 -3.97 7.54
C TYR A 127 -18.59 -3.62 9.00
N ASP A 128 -19.39 -4.42 9.69
CA ASP A 128 -19.63 -4.28 11.12
C ASP A 128 -18.78 -5.29 11.88
N LYS A 129 -18.14 -4.86 12.97
CA LYS A 129 -17.48 -5.80 13.87
C LYS A 129 -18.55 -6.65 14.56
N VAL A 130 -18.48 -7.97 14.39
CA VAL A 130 -19.51 -8.88 14.88
C VAL A 130 -19.02 -9.85 15.96
N TRP A 131 -17.71 -10.12 16.04
CA TRP A 131 -17.16 -11.05 17.03
C TRP A 131 -15.67 -10.86 17.31
N ASP A 132 -15.23 -11.42 18.43
CA ASP A 132 -13.84 -11.53 18.86
C ASP A 132 -13.56 -12.98 19.27
N SER A 133 -12.51 -13.58 18.71
CA SER A 133 -12.02 -14.92 19.06
C SER A 133 -10.61 -14.85 19.64
N GLY A 134 -10.21 -15.81 20.46
CA GLY A 134 -8.81 -16.00 20.82
C GLY A 134 -8.35 -15.42 22.17
N ASP A 135 -9.05 -14.45 22.77
CA ASP A 135 -8.65 -13.89 24.08
C ASP A 135 -8.52 -14.98 25.15
N GLY A 136 -7.39 -14.98 25.86
CA GLY A 136 -7.02 -16.00 26.85
C GLY A 136 -6.80 -17.42 26.30
N ILE A 137 -7.03 -17.67 25.00
CA ILE A 137 -6.88 -18.96 24.31
C ILE A 137 -5.55 -19.01 23.57
N ILE A 138 -5.32 -18.04 22.69
CA ILE A 138 -4.07 -17.90 21.94
C ILE A 138 -3.04 -17.31 22.91
N GLN A 139 -1.81 -17.86 22.94
CA GLN A 139 -0.78 -17.47 23.93
C GLN A 139 0.33 -16.61 23.31
N GLY A 140 0.20 -16.22 22.05
CA GLY A 140 1.10 -15.34 21.32
C GLY A 140 0.40 -14.66 20.16
N ASP A 141 1.13 -13.85 19.41
CA ASP A 141 0.60 -13.06 18.31
C ASP A 141 -0.02 -13.94 17.22
N VAL A 142 -1.19 -13.55 16.69
CA VAL A 142 -1.79 -14.08 15.47
C VAL A 142 -1.00 -13.54 14.28
N ILE A 143 -0.30 -14.43 13.57
CA ILE A 143 0.59 -14.06 12.47
C ILE A 143 -0.04 -14.29 11.11
N ALA A 144 -0.93 -15.28 11.01
CA ALA A 144 -1.58 -15.63 9.76
C ALA A 144 -3.01 -16.09 10.00
N LEU A 145 -3.87 -15.80 9.03
CA LEU A 145 -5.28 -16.16 9.03
C LEU A 145 -5.68 -16.71 7.66
N ASP A 146 -6.60 -17.67 7.65
CA ASP A 146 -7.38 -18.01 6.46
C ASP A 146 -8.80 -18.45 6.85
N ILE A 147 -9.74 -18.42 5.90
CA ILE A 147 -11.16 -18.67 6.13
C ILE A 147 -11.69 -19.71 5.13
N GLY A 148 -12.27 -20.80 5.62
CA GLY A 148 -12.77 -21.88 4.78
C GLY A 148 -13.64 -22.89 5.53
N ASP A 149 -14.35 -23.75 4.78
CA ASP A 149 -15.14 -24.87 5.29
C ASP A 149 -14.28 -26.14 5.19
N THR A 150 -13.48 -26.37 6.22
CA THR A 150 -12.42 -27.37 6.32
C THR A 150 -12.92 -28.78 6.64
N ASP A 151 -14.13 -28.92 7.18
CA ASP A 151 -14.76 -30.22 7.47
C ASP A 151 -15.99 -30.52 6.59
N ASN A 152 -16.30 -29.62 5.64
CA ASN A 152 -17.36 -29.73 4.64
C ASN A 152 -18.77 -29.83 5.25
N ASN A 153 -18.97 -29.20 6.40
CA ASN A 153 -20.27 -29.17 7.08
C ASN A 153 -21.08 -27.89 6.80
N ARG A 154 -20.50 -26.94 6.03
CA ARG A 154 -21.04 -25.62 5.63
C ARG A 154 -21.06 -24.56 6.72
N LEU A 155 -20.47 -24.83 7.87
CA LEU A 155 -20.04 -23.80 8.79
C LEU A 155 -18.68 -23.29 8.32
N THR A 156 -18.37 -22.06 8.71
CA THR A 156 -17.13 -21.41 8.29
C THR A 156 -16.12 -21.51 9.41
N GLU A 157 -14.92 -21.98 9.10
CA GLU A 157 -13.80 -21.96 10.02
C GLU A 157 -12.89 -20.77 9.73
N ILE A 158 -12.34 -20.22 10.79
CA ILE A 158 -11.23 -19.27 10.78
C ILE A 158 -10.04 -20.00 11.37
N VAL A 159 -9.01 -20.18 10.56
CA VAL A 159 -7.76 -20.85 10.93
C VAL A 159 -6.72 -19.80 11.23
N ALA A 160 -6.12 -19.86 12.42
CA ALA A 160 -5.10 -18.92 12.86
C ALA A 160 -3.76 -19.61 13.14
N GLY A 161 -2.71 -19.12 12.49
CA GLY A 161 -1.32 -19.43 12.82
C GLY A 161 -0.81 -18.46 13.89
N SER A 162 -0.28 -18.99 15.00
CA SER A 162 0.26 -18.16 16.07
C SER A 162 1.78 -18.27 16.21
N SER A 163 2.39 -17.16 16.62
CA SER A 163 3.79 -17.09 17.06
C SER A 163 4.09 -17.98 18.28
N ASP A 164 3.06 -18.39 19.04
CA ASP A 164 3.19 -19.36 20.13
C ASP A 164 3.45 -20.80 19.64
N GLY A 165 3.38 -21.00 18.33
CA GLY A 165 3.70 -22.23 17.62
C GLY A 165 2.58 -23.24 17.51
N HIS A 166 1.33 -22.79 17.62
CA HIS A 166 0.15 -23.61 17.35
C HIS A 166 -0.68 -23.04 16.20
N ILE A 167 -1.50 -23.92 15.64
CA ILE A 167 -2.61 -23.61 14.76
C ILE A 167 -3.88 -23.72 15.60
N TYR A 168 -4.76 -22.72 15.48
CA TYR A 168 -6.05 -22.65 16.13
C TYR A 168 -7.14 -22.65 15.08
N VAL A 169 -8.22 -23.42 15.29
CA VAL A 169 -9.37 -23.44 14.39
C VAL A 169 -10.60 -23.02 15.18
N PHE A 170 -11.26 -21.97 14.69
CA PHE A 170 -12.50 -21.45 15.24
C PHE A 170 -13.64 -21.67 14.25
N GLU A 171 -14.67 -22.40 14.62
CA GLU A 171 -15.82 -22.72 13.76
C GLU A 171 -17.01 -21.85 14.11
N GLN A 172 -17.76 -21.44 13.08
CA GLN A 172 -18.96 -20.64 13.18
C GLN A 172 -20.07 -21.37 13.97
N ARG A 173 -20.73 -20.67 14.90
CA ARG A 173 -21.95 -21.18 15.54
C ARG A 173 -23.16 -21.14 14.60
N HIS A 174 -24.11 -22.03 14.84
CA HIS A 174 -25.19 -22.36 13.88
C HIS A 174 -26.27 -21.28 13.61
N VAL A 175 -26.94 -21.47 12.45
CA VAL A 175 -28.00 -20.75 11.70
C VAL A 175 -28.76 -19.62 12.40
N TYR A 176 -28.78 -18.49 11.67
CA TYR A 176 -29.67 -17.32 11.78
C TYR A 176 -30.69 -17.42 12.90
N ASP A 177 -30.29 -16.95 14.07
CA ASP A 177 -31.21 -16.58 15.13
C ASP A 177 -31.28 -15.05 15.15
N PRO A 178 -32.38 -14.43 14.69
CA PRO A 178 -32.50 -12.97 14.67
C PRO A 178 -32.46 -12.32 16.06
N ILE A 179 -32.47 -13.12 17.13
CA ILE A 179 -32.38 -12.65 18.51
C ILE A 179 -30.95 -12.73 19.05
N THR A 180 -30.24 -13.83 18.77
CA THR A 180 -28.91 -14.09 19.35
C THR A 180 -27.76 -13.91 18.38
N ASN A 181 -28.03 -13.78 17.07
CA ASN A 181 -27.05 -13.51 16.02
C ASN A 181 -25.87 -14.51 16.03
N THR A 182 -26.16 -15.78 16.33
CA THR A 182 -25.15 -16.84 16.52
C THR A 182 -24.34 -17.13 15.27
N GLU A 183 -24.87 -16.83 14.09
CA GLU A 183 -24.17 -16.89 12.80
C GLU A 183 -22.91 -16.00 12.76
N ASN A 184 -22.77 -15.05 13.66
CA ASN A 184 -21.60 -14.20 13.74
C ASN A 184 -20.60 -14.66 14.81
N MET A 185 -20.91 -15.69 15.58
CA MET A 185 -20.09 -16.15 16.70
C MET A 185 -19.22 -17.34 16.31
N TYR A 186 -18.05 -17.47 16.94
CA TYR A 186 -17.10 -18.55 16.65
C TYR A 186 -16.60 -19.22 17.92
N ASP A 187 -16.54 -20.55 17.91
CA ASP A 187 -16.00 -21.37 19.00
C ASP A 187 -14.67 -21.98 18.62
N LEU A 188 -13.73 -22.04 19.58
CA LEU A 188 -12.53 -22.86 19.41
C LEU A 188 -12.93 -24.34 19.32
N VAL A 189 -12.69 -24.96 18.17
CA VAL A 189 -13.00 -26.38 17.94
C VAL A 189 -11.76 -27.27 17.90
N TRP A 190 -10.60 -26.69 17.60
CA TRP A 190 -9.34 -27.43 17.60
C TRP A 190 -8.12 -26.54 17.88
N LYS A 191 -7.12 -27.14 18.54
CA LYS A 191 -5.78 -26.58 18.75
C LYS A 191 -4.74 -27.65 18.44
N SER A 192 -3.76 -27.30 17.62
CA SER A 192 -2.67 -28.22 17.27
C SER A 192 -1.74 -28.55 18.45
N PRO A 193 -0.89 -29.58 18.32
CA PRO A 193 0.37 -29.65 19.06
C PRO A 193 1.33 -28.50 18.69
N TYR A 194 2.39 -28.32 19.47
CA TYR A 194 3.42 -27.32 19.16
C TYR A 194 4.27 -27.74 17.95
N PHE A 195 4.36 -26.88 16.93
CA PHE A 195 5.15 -27.10 15.72
C PHE A 195 6.24 -26.04 15.47
N GLY A 196 6.47 -25.16 16.46
CA GLY A 196 7.26 -23.94 16.24
C GLY A 196 6.38 -22.80 15.71
N PRO A 197 6.81 -21.52 15.82
CA PRO A 197 6.00 -20.37 15.43
C PRO A 197 5.42 -20.54 14.03
N ILE A 198 4.10 -20.49 13.90
CA ILE A 198 3.40 -20.60 12.61
C ILE A 198 3.34 -19.21 12.01
N TRP A 199 3.83 -19.08 10.78
CA TRP A 199 4.02 -17.79 10.13
C TRP A 199 3.08 -17.56 8.94
N THR A 200 2.57 -18.63 8.35
CA THR A 200 1.65 -18.56 7.23
C THR A 200 0.73 -19.78 7.23
N VAL A 201 -0.52 -19.58 6.83
CA VAL A 201 -1.54 -20.63 6.69
C VAL A 201 -2.34 -20.38 5.42
N THR A 202 -2.80 -21.45 4.76
CA THR A 202 -3.85 -21.38 3.74
C THR A 202 -4.75 -22.62 3.83
N ILE A 203 -5.99 -22.48 3.38
CA ILE A 203 -6.99 -23.54 3.28
C ILE A 203 -7.20 -23.86 1.81
N PHE A 204 -6.84 -25.08 1.39
CA PHE A 204 -6.91 -25.47 -0.01
C PHE A 204 -7.06 -26.98 -0.16
N ASP A 205 -7.89 -27.44 -1.09
CA ASP A 205 -8.07 -28.86 -1.43
C ASP A 205 -6.92 -29.32 -2.34
N ALA A 206 -5.78 -29.67 -1.74
CA ALA A 206 -4.53 -29.86 -2.47
C ALA A 206 -4.40 -31.25 -3.13
N ASP A 207 -5.23 -32.21 -2.71
CA ASP A 207 -5.31 -33.54 -3.33
C ASP A 207 -6.67 -33.83 -4.00
N LEU A 208 -7.54 -32.83 -4.10
CA LEU A 208 -8.78 -32.84 -4.89
C LEU A 208 -9.78 -33.91 -4.45
N ASP A 209 -9.90 -34.15 -3.15
CA ASP A 209 -10.85 -35.08 -2.57
C ASP A 209 -12.16 -34.41 -2.08
N TYR A 210 -12.24 -33.07 -2.22
CA TYR A 210 -13.31 -32.17 -1.76
C TYR A 210 -13.33 -31.90 -0.24
N ILE A 211 -12.23 -32.18 0.47
CA ILE A 211 -12.01 -31.83 1.86
C ILE A 211 -10.80 -30.88 1.89
N PRO A 212 -11.01 -29.56 2.08
CA PRO A 212 -9.89 -28.62 2.09
C PRO A 212 -8.87 -28.91 3.21
N ASP A 213 -7.59 -28.94 2.84
CA ASP A 213 -6.48 -29.06 3.78
C ASP A 213 -6.17 -27.73 4.46
N ILE A 214 -5.75 -27.78 5.72
CA ILE A 214 -5.00 -26.70 6.35
C ILE A 214 -3.53 -26.89 6.04
N ILE A 215 -2.96 -25.98 5.25
CA ILE A 215 -1.54 -25.98 4.89
C ILE A 215 -0.85 -24.87 5.66
N ALA A 216 0.19 -25.21 6.43
CA ALA A 216 0.85 -24.26 7.33
C ALA A 216 2.38 -24.30 7.22
N GLY A 217 2.98 -23.10 7.23
CA GLY A 217 4.42 -22.90 7.24
C GLY A 217 4.90 -22.33 8.58
N SER A 218 5.95 -22.93 9.13
CA SER A 218 6.56 -22.47 10.38
C SER A 218 7.91 -21.76 10.18
N LEU A 219 8.27 -20.91 11.14
CA LEU A 219 9.60 -20.27 11.20
C LEU A 219 10.75 -21.25 11.43
N ASP A 220 10.46 -22.47 11.87
CA ASP A 220 11.49 -23.50 11.99
C ASP A 220 11.76 -24.20 10.65
N GLY A 221 10.99 -23.89 9.59
CA GLY A 221 11.13 -24.46 8.24
C GLY A 221 10.29 -25.70 7.99
N THR A 222 9.28 -25.98 8.82
CA THR A 222 8.36 -27.11 8.65
C THR A 222 7.12 -26.68 7.88
N LEU A 223 6.85 -27.39 6.79
CA LEU A 223 5.59 -27.31 6.04
C LEU A 223 4.70 -28.48 6.47
N LEU A 224 3.44 -28.20 6.76
CA LEU A 224 2.45 -29.14 7.28
C LEU A 224 1.22 -29.13 6.38
N PHE A 225 0.66 -30.30 6.10
CA PHE A 225 -0.65 -30.49 5.50
C PHE A 225 -1.49 -31.26 6.52
N LEU A 226 -2.55 -30.60 7.00
CA LEU A 226 -3.47 -31.16 7.97
C LEU A 226 -4.84 -31.30 7.35
N GLU A 227 -5.37 -32.51 7.43
CA GLU A 227 -6.68 -32.83 6.89
C GLU A 227 -7.62 -33.19 8.03
N TYR A 228 -8.88 -32.82 7.86
CA TYR A 228 -9.97 -33.18 8.74
C TYR A 228 -10.16 -34.71 8.81
N THR A 229 -10.51 -35.23 9.99
CA THR A 229 -10.77 -36.68 10.19
C THR A 229 -12.09 -37.01 10.85
N SER A 230 -12.54 -36.19 11.81
CA SER A 230 -13.82 -36.35 12.48
C SER A 230 -14.26 -35.04 13.13
N HIS A 231 -15.56 -34.74 13.14
CA HIS A 231 -16.16 -33.62 13.86
C HIS A 231 -17.27 -34.14 14.77
N SER A 232 -17.74 -33.29 15.69
CA SER A 232 -18.89 -33.58 16.54
C SER A 232 -20.20 -33.62 15.74
N GLY A 233 -21.33 -33.91 16.40
CA GLY A 233 -22.64 -33.82 15.74
C GLY A 233 -23.20 -32.39 15.65
N TYR A 234 -22.40 -31.34 15.91
CA TYR A 234 -22.83 -29.95 15.88
C TYR A 234 -23.41 -29.63 14.49
N PRO A 235 -24.52 -28.86 14.39
CA PRO A 235 -25.29 -28.16 15.43
C PRO A 235 -26.31 -29.03 16.18
N PHE A 236 -26.43 -30.31 15.81
CA PHE A 236 -27.45 -31.22 16.34
C PHE A 236 -27.01 -31.94 17.62
N SER A 237 -25.81 -31.63 18.11
CA SER A 237 -25.27 -32.01 19.42
C SER A 237 -24.72 -30.81 20.17
N ASP A 238 -24.70 -30.91 21.50
CA ASP A 238 -24.13 -29.87 22.38
C ASP A 238 -22.59 -29.80 22.29
N GLU A 239 -21.93 -30.87 21.82
CA GLU A 239 -20.49 -30.89 21.61
C GLU A 239 -20.14 -30.19 20.29
N HIS A 240 -19.08 -29.36 20.31
CA HIS A 240 -18.57 -28.61 19.16
C HIS A 240 -17.04 -28.77 19.14
N TRP A 241 -16.54 -29.65 18.28
CA TRP A 241 -15.11 -29.98 18.16
C TRP A 241 -14.84 -30.59 16.79
N ILE A 242 -13.61 -30.40 16.30
CA ILE A 242 -13.09 -30.99 15.06
C ILE A 242 -11.73 -31.65 15.36
N GLU A 243 -11.42 -32.77 14.71
CA GLU A 243 -10.13 -33.47 14.78
C GLU A 243 -9.41 -33.41 13.42
N TYR A 244 -8.17 -32.93 13.44
CA TYR A 244 -7.26 -32.90 12.28
C TYR A 244 -6.06 -33.82 12.50
N GLU A 245 -5.55 -34.42 11.42
CA GLU A 245 -4.32 -35.20 11.39
C GLU A 245 -3.31 -34.62 10.40
N ILE A 246 -2.02 -34.68 10.74
CA ILE A 246 -0.97 -34.39 9.76
C ILE A 246 -0.91 -35.54 8.76
N LYS A 247 -1.22 -35.25 7.50
CA LYS A 247 -1.15 -36.23 6.42
C LYS A 247 0.17 -36.17 5.67
N TRP A 248 0.71 -34.96 5.51
CA TRP A 248 2.02 -34.75 4.89
C TRP A 248 2.84 -33.66 5.59
N MET A 249 4.16 -33.81 5.54
CA MET A 249 5.10 -32.89 6.18
C MET A 249 6.42 -32.85 5.41
N TYR A 250 6.98 -31.65 5.27
CA TYR A 250 8.31 -31.45 4.71
C TYR A 250 9.13 -30.45 5.54
N LYS A 251 10.45 -30.68 5.60
CA LYS A 251 11.37 -29.85 6.38
C LYS A 251 12.40 -29.18 5.47
N PHE A 252 12.32 -27.85 5.37
CA PHE A 252 13.31 -27.01 4.71
C PHE A 252 14.48 -26.67 5.65
N ASP A 253 15.57 -26.19 5.08
CA ASP A 253 16.75 -25.69 5.78
C ASP A 253 16.64 -24.21 6.19
N SER A 254 15.54 -23.56 5.82
CA SER A 254 15.23 -22.15 6.08
C SER A 254 13.78 -21.98 6.55
N ALA A 255 13.50 -20.86 7.22
CA ALA A 255 12.16 -20.53 7.71
C ALA A 255 11.19 -20.28 6.56
N ILE A 256 9.94 -20.70 6.70
CA ILE A 256 8.86 -20.40 5.74
C ILE A 256 8.22 -19.07 6.13
N TYR A 257 8.08 -18.16 5.16
CA TYR A 257 7.51 -16.82 5.37
C TYR A 257 6.17 -16.64 4.67
N SER A 258 5.97 -17.30 3.52
CA SER A 258 4.75 -17.17 2.73
C SER A 258 4.47 -18.49 2.02
N LEU A 259 3.19 -18.76 1.78
CA LEU A 259 2.75 -19.85 0.91
C LEU A 259 1.42 -19.49 0.24
N VAL A 260 1.18 -20.06 -0.94
CA VAL A 260 -0.10 -19.99 -1.68
C VAL A 260 -0.32 -21.31 -2.42
N ALA A 261 -1.57 -21.58 -2.82
CA ALA A 261 -1.93 -22.79 -3.55
C ALA A 261 -2.84 -22.51 -4.76
N GLY A 262 -2.57 -23.17 -5.89
CA GLY A 262 -3.29 -23.01 -7.16
C GLY A 262 -2.78 -23.98 -8.25
N ASP A 263 -3.36 -23.98 -9.44
CA ASP A 263 -2.95 -24.83 -10.57
C ASP A 263 -2.05 -24.03 -11.52
N ILE A 264 -0.78 -23.87 -11.12
CA ILE A 264 0.17 -22.92 -11.73
C ILE A 264 0.59 -23.36 -13.13
N ASN A 265 0.56 -24.67 -13.40
CA ASN A 265 0.91 -25.22 -14.70
C ASN A 265 -0.30 -25.70 -15.53
N ASN A 266 -1.53 -25.44 -15.05
CA ASN A 266 -2.79 -25.80 -15.70
C ASN A 266 -2.88 -27.30 -16.06
N ASN A 267 -2.29 -28.16 -15.23
CA ASN A 267 -2.30 -29.61 -15.45
C ASN A 267 -3.45 -30.32 -14.71
N GLY A 268 -4.16 -29.59 -13.86
CA GLY A 268 -5.27 -30.06 -13.05
C GLY A 268 -4.86 -30.68 -11.71
N LEU A 269 -3.56 -30.80 -11.42
CA LEU A 269 -3.04 -31.13 -10.09
C LEU A 269 -2.60 -29.82 -9.43
N PRO A 270 -3.10 -29.49 -8.23
CA PRO A 270 -2.69 -28.27 -7.56
C PRO A 270 -1.23 -28.28 -7.15
N GLU A 271 -0.64 -27.09 -7.19
CA GLU A 271 0.64 -26.77 -6.59
C GLU A 271 0.49 -25.89 -5.35
N VAL A 272 1.45 -26.04 -4.44
CA VAL A 272 1.71 -25.17 -3.30
C VAL A 272 3.07 -24.51 -3.52
N VAL A 273 3.07 -23.19 -3.62
CA VAL A 273 4.29 -22.39 -3.75
C VAL A 273 4.69 -21.89 -2.37
N VAL A 274 5.97 -22.07 -2.03
CA VAL A 274 6.53 -21.78 -0.71
C VAL A 274 7.67 -20.78 -0.83
N GLY A 275 7.55 -19.67 -0.12
CA GLY A 275 8.56 -18.62 -0.02
C GLY A 275 9.37 -18.75 1.27
N LEU A 276 10.70 -18.87 1.14
CA LEU A 276 11.60 -19.04 2.28
C LEU A 276 12.30 -17.73 2.68
N ARG A 277 12.77 -17.68 3.93
CA ARG A 277 13.59 -16.58 4.46
C ARG A 277 14.91 -16.37 3.70
N SER A 278 15.42 -17.42 3.07
CA SER A 278 16.65 -17.38 2.27
C SER A 278 16.45 -16.76 0.89
N GLY A 279 15.21 -16.42 0.51
CA GLY A 279 14.83 -16.02 -0.85
C GLY A 279 14.55 -17.19 -1.79
N LYS A 280 14.77 -18.43 -1.34
CA LYS A 280 14.45 -19.61 -2.13
C LYS A 280 12.93 -19.75 -2.28
N ILE A 281 12.49 -20.05 -3.50
CA ILE A 281 11.10 -20.35 -3.86
C ILE A 281 11.02 -21.84 -4.20
N VAL A 282 10.00 -22.52 -3.69
CA VAL A 282 9.79 -23.96 -3.92
C VAL A 282 8.36 -24.21 -4.36
N VAL A 283 8.19 -24.94 -5.46
CA VAL A 283 6.88 -25.38 -5.96
C VAL A 283 6.73 -26.87 -5.65
N ILE A 284 5.71 -27.19 -4.87
CA ILE A 284 5.32 -28.55 -4.50
C ILE A 284 4.03 -28.88 -5.24
N GLU A 285 3.94 -30.06 -5.85
CA GLU A 285 2.76 -30.51 -6.57
C GLU A 285 2.22 -31.79 -5.92
N ASN A 286 0.90 -32.03 -6.03
CA ASN A 286 0.33 -33.34 -5.77
C ASN A 286 1.04 -34.42 -6.61
N ASN A 287 1.42 -35.54 -5.99
CA ASN A 287 2.14 -36.67 -6.61
C ASN A 287 1.18 -37.60 -7.40
N GLY A 288 0.22 -36.99 -8.08
CA GLY A 288 -0.77 -37.63 -8.94
C GLY A 288 -0.22 -37.97 -10.32
N THR A 289 -1.13 -38.36 -11.21
CA THR A 289 -0.82 -38.63 -12.62
C THR A 289 -1.69 -37.78 -13.52
N VAL A 290 -1.07 -37.06 -14.46
CA VAL A 290 -1.80 -36.29 -15.48
C VAL A 290 -1.91 -37.11 -16.77
N ILE A 291 -3.14 -37.24 -17.28
CA ILE A 291 -3.40 -37.79 -18.62
C ILE A 291 -3.62 -36.62 -19.59
N PRO A 292 -2.71 -36.38 -20.54
CA PRO A 292 -2.87 -35.30 -21.50
C PRO A 292 -4.04 -35.57 -22.44
N THR A 293 -4.86 -34.55 -22.70
CA THR A 293 -5.93 -34.59 -23.70
C THR A 293 -5.81 -33.43 -24.68
N ASN A 294 -6.64 -33.40 -25.72
CA ASN A 294 -6.63 -32.33 -26.72
C ASN A 294 -7.23 -31.00 -26.22
N THR A 295 -7.85 -30.96 -25.03
CA THR A 295 -8.51 -29.75 -24.51
C THR A 295 -8.10 -29.42 -23.09
N THR A 296 -8.31 -30.34 -22.16
CA THR A 296 -8.07 -30.14 -20.73
C THR A 296 -7.45 -31.42 -20.18
N PRO A 297 -6.29 -31.36 -19.51
CA PRO A 297 -5.70 -32.53 -18.90
C PRO A 297 -6.67 -33.18 -17.91
N ILE A 298 -6.56 -34.50 -17.76
CA ILE A 298 -7.29 -35.23 -16.72
C ILE A 298 -6.29 -35.54 -15.62
N ALA A 299 -6.42 -34.83 -14.51
CA ALA A 299 -5.67 -35.10 -13.30
C ALA A 299 -6.25 -36.32 -12.56
N LEU A 300 -5.36 -37.21 -12.14
CA LEU A 300 -5.64 -38.30 -11.23
C LEU A 300 -4.82 -38.04 -9.96
N PRO A 301 -5.35 -37.29 -8.99
CA PRO A 301 -4.61 -36.92 -7.80
C PRO A 301 -4.27 -38.16 -6.97
N ASN A 302 -3.21 -38.02 -6.20
CA ASN A 302 -2.80 -39.00 -5.20
C ASN A 302 -3.05 -38.41 -3.82
N ASP A 303 -4.02 -39.01 -3.14
CA ASP A 303 -4.47 -38.66 -1.79
C ASP A 303 -3.25 -38.49 -0.85
N ASN A 304 -3.10 -37.29 -0.31
CA ASN A 304 -2.08 -36.93 0.68
C ASN A 304 -0.61 -37.20 0.31
N GLU A 305 -0.27 -37.32 -0.98
CA GLU A 305 1.10 -37.48 -1.45
C GLU A 305 1.54 -36.30 -2.32
N TYR A 306 2.69 -35.68 -1.99
CA TYR A 306 3.20 -34.51 -2.70
C TYR A 306 4.70 -34.65 -3.03
N ARG A 307 5.15 -33.93 -4.05
CA ARG A 307 6.54 -33.92 -4.53
C ARG A 307 7.01 -32.50 -4.82
N ILE A 308 8.29 -32.23 -4.60
CA ILE A 308 8.91 -30.99 -5.11
C ILE A 308 8.95 -31.09 -6.64
N ASN A 309 8.29 -30.14 -7.31
CA ASN A 309 8.23 -30.06 -8.76
C ASN A 309 9.31 -29.12 -9.30
N TRP A 310 9.55 -28.00 -8.62
CA TRP A 310 10.52 -26.98 -9.03
C TRP A 310 11.08 -26.21 -7.84
N GLU A 311 12.30 -25.69 -7.99
CA GLU A 311 12.96 -24.84 -7.00
C GLU A 311 13.72 -23.71 -7.69
N TYR A 312 13.69 -22.53 -7.10
CA TYR A 312 14.46 -21.39 -7.54
C TYR A 312 15.29 -20.79 -6.42
N ASP A 313 16.60 -20.69 -6.69
CA ASP A 313 17.63 -20.19 -5.79
C ASP A 313 18.72 -19.47 -6.59
N TYR A 314 18.34 -18.73 -7.64
CA TYR A 314 19.29 -18.14 -8.60
C TYR A 314 19.67 -16.68 -8.29
N GLY A 315 18.70 -15.75 -8.34
CA GLY A 315 18.92 -14.30 -8.14
C GLY A 315 18.40 -13.73 -6.82
N THR A 316 17.46 -14.43 -6.16
CA THR A 316 16.88 -14.00 -4.86
C THR A 316 17.79 -14.34 -3.68
N TYR A 317 17.73 -13.51 -2.63
CA TYR A 317 18.45 -13.70 -1.36
C TYR A 317 17.80 -13.02 -0.15
N PHE A 318 16.79 -12.18 -0.33
CA PHE A 318 15.97 -11.68 0.78
C PHE A 318 14.74 -12.57 1.01
N PRO A 319 14.14 -12.52 2.21
CA PRO A 319 12.92 -13.27 2.51
C PRO A 319 11.81 -13.03 1.48
N ILE A 320 11.15 -14.10 1.07
CA ILE A 320 9.91 -14.01 0.28
C ILE A 320 8.77 -13.65 1.24
N LEU A 321 8.42 -12.36 1.26
CA LEU A 321 7.58 -11.75 2.30
C LEU A 321 6.11 -12.14 2.15
N ASP A 322 5.59 -12.07 0.92
CA ASP A 322 4.19 -12.26 0.62
C ASP A 322 4.02 -12.82 -0.80
N MET A 323 2.92 -13.55 -1.01
CA MET A 323 2.57 -14.13 -2.29
C MET A 323 1.05 -14.11 -2.50
N ALA A 324 0.62 -14.03 -3.76
CA ALA A 324 -0.78 -14.20 -4.14
C ALA A 324 -0.86 -15.05 -5.41
N VAL A 325 -1.98 -15.74 -5.59
CA VAL A 325 -2.23 -16.64 -6.74
C VAL A 325 -3.51 -16.26 -7.47
N GLY A 326 -3.51 -16.36 -8.80
CA GLY A 326 -4.67 -16.11 -9.67
C GLY A 326 -4.27 -16.04 -11.15
N ASP A 327 -5.25 -15.87 -12.04
CA ASP A 327 -5.10 -15.91 -13.50
C ASP A 327 -5.33 -14.50 -14.11
N PRO A 328 -4.40 -13.53 -13.94
CA PRO A 328 -4.50 -12.18 -14.51
C PRO A 328 -4.41 -12.10 -16.03
N ASP A 329 -3.90 -13.12 -16.73
CA ASP A 329 -3.73 -13.09 -18.18
C ASP A 329 -4.82 -13.87 -18.96
N GLY A 330 -5.61 -14.67 -18.25
CA GLY A 330 -6.78 -15.38 -18.76
C GLY A 330 -6.44 -16.67 -19.52
N ASP A 331 -5.24 -17.22 -19.37
CA ASP A 331 -4.80 -18.43 -20.05
C ASP A 331 -5.19 -19.75 -19.33
N ARG A 332 -5.76 -19.62 -18.12
CA ARG A 332 -6.21 -20.67 -17.18
C ARG A 332 -5.12 -21.35 -16.37
N ALA A 333 -3.85 -21.07 -16.63
CA ALA A 333 -2.82 -21.31 -15.63
C ALA A 333 -2.95 -20.23 -14.56
N ASP A 334 -2.74 -20.62 -13.31
CA ASP A 334 -2.62 -19.62 -12.25
C ASP A 334 -1.19 -19.06 -12.27
N GLU A 335 -1.04 -17.75 -12.16
CA GLU A 335 0.22 -17.10 -11.85
C GLU A 335 0.39 -16.86 -10.36
N VAL A 336 1.65 -16.77 -9.91
CA VAL A 336 1.96 -16.38 -8.54
C VAL A 336 2.70 -15.05 -8.52
N SER A 337 2.10 -14.05 -7.90
CA SER A 337 2.81 -12.82 -7.52
C SER A 337 3.66 -13.08 -6.29
N ILE A 338 4.90 -12.61 -6.32
CA ILE A 338 5.90 -12.86 -5.29
C ILE A 338 6.58 -11.56 -4.90
N ILE A 339 6.64 -11.27 -3.60
CA ILE A 339 7.40 -10.13 -3.05
C ILE A 339 8.67 -10.64 -2.37
N GLU A 340 9.83 -10.21 -2.87
CA GLU A 340 11.12 -10.33 -2.19
C GLU A 340 11.37 -9.06 -1.36
N TRP A 341 11.46 -9.24 -0.03
CA TRP A 341 11.43 -8.13 0.92
C TRP A 341 12.47 -7.04 0.63
N GLY A 342 11.99 -5.81 0.42
CA GLY A 342 12.84 -4.62 0.33
C GLY A 342 13.66 -4.53 -0.96
N LYS A 343 13.39 -5.40 -1.95
CA LYS A 343 14.18 -5.50 -3.17
C LYS A 343 13.30 -5.55 -4.43
N GLU A 344 12.50 -6.59 -4.60
CA GLU A 344 11.91 -6.93 -5.91
C GLU A 344 10.52 -7.54 -5.81
N ALA A 345 9.77 -7.51 -6.93
CA ALA A 345 8.55 -8.27 -7.10
C ALA A 345 8.62 -9.05 -8.41
N TYR A 346 8.08 -10.27 -8.40
CA TYR A 346 8.10 -11.19 -9.53
C TYR A 346 6.71 -11.77 -9.79
N ILE A 347 6.52 -12.27 -11.00
CA ILE A 347 5.44 -13.19 -11.37
C ILE A 347 6.07 -14.52 -11.74
N LEU A 348 5.68 -15.58 -11.03
CA LEU A 348 5.96 -16.96 -11.42
C LEU A 348 4.88 -17.41 -12.39
N GLU A 349 5.32 -17.87 -13.56
CA GLU A 349 4.46 -18.37 -14.63
C GLU A 349 4.92 -19.75 -15.10
N TYR A 350 4.08 -20.40 -15.90
CA TYR A 350 4.39 -21.65 -16.56
C TYR A 350 4.04 -21.61 -18.06
N GLU A 351 5.04 -21.84 -18.91
CA GLU A 351 4.81 -22.09 -20.34
C GLU A 351 5.19 -23.54 -20.71
N SER A 352 6.48 -23.84 -20.58
CA SER A 352 7.04 -25.20 -20.78
C SER A 352 7.88 -25.68 -19.59
N ASP A 353 8.22 -24.74 -18.72
CA ASP A 353 8.85 -24.89 -17.42
C ASP A 353 8.44 -23.65 -16.61
N TYR A 354 8.67 -23.68 -15.30
CA TYR A 354 8.46 -22.54 -14.43
C TYR A 354 9.54 -21.47 -14.66
N TYR A 355 9.14 -20.21 -14.73
CA TYR A 355 10.07 -19.08 -14.80
C TYR A 355 9.51 -17.85 -14.09
N LEU A 356 10.42 -16.95 -13.69
CA LEU A 356 10.06 -15.68 -13.06
C LEU A 356 10.11 -14.54 -14.08
N ARG A 357 9.12 -13.65 -14.04
CA ARG A 357 9.17 -12.32 -14.64
C ARG A 357 9.30 -11.28 -13.56
N LYS A 358 10.42 -10.57 -13.53
CA LYS A 358 10.61 -9.43 -12.64
C LYS A 358 9.80 -8.22 -13.09
N LEU A 359 9.21 -7.50 -12.14
CA LEU A 359 8.46 -6.28 -12.37
C LEU A 359 9.31 -5.04 -12.09
N TYR A 360 9.03 -3.96 -12.82
CA TYR A 360 9.71 -2.67 -12.68
C TYR A 360 8.73 -1.51 -12.73
N TYR A 361 9.04 -0.45 -11.99
CA TYR A 361 8.45 0.86 -12.23
C TYR A 361 8.88 1.39 -13.61
N PRO A 362 7.95 1.96 -14.38
CA PRO A 362 8.34 2.64 -15.61
C PRO A 362 9.15 3.91 -15.28
N PRO A 363 10.12 4.30 -16.13
CA PRO A 363 10.74 5.62 -16.04
C PRO A 363 9.68 6.72 -16.09
N ARG A 364 9.82 7.72 -15.22
CA ARG A 364 8.84 8.81 -15.11
C ARG A 364 9.08 9.84 -16.21
N SER A 365 8.01 10.56 -16.60
CA SER A 365 8.10 11.57 -17.67
C SER A 365 9.18 12.62 -17.43
N PHE A 366 9.29 13.15 -16.21
CA PHE A 366 10.33 14.13 -15.84
C PHE A 366 11.74 13.53 -15.81
N GLU A 367 11.87 12.21 -15.63
CA GLU A 367 13.15 11.50 -15.71
C GLU A 367 13.59 11.28 -17.16
N MET A 368 12.72 11.59 -18.13
CA MET A 368 13.00 11.52 -19.56
C MET A 368 13.30 12.91 -20.17
N GLU A 369 13.35 13.98 -19.36
CA GLU A 369 13.60 15.35 -19.79
C GLU A 369 15.07 15.78 -19.55
N ASP A 370 15.62 16.61 -20.44
CA ASP A 370 16.98 17.19 -20.44
C ASP A 370 18.18 16.21 -20.41
N PHE A 371 18.24 15.33 -19.41
CA PHE A 371 19.18 14.24 -19.22
C PHE A 371 18.38 12.96 -18.95
N PRO A 372 17.80 12.35 -20.00
CA PRO A 372 16.92 11.21 -19.81
C PRO A 372 17.67 10.04 -19.21
N ILE A 373 17.08 9.40 -18.21
CA ILE A 373 17.51 8.08 -17.75
C ILE A 373 17.58 7.16 -18.98
N ASP A 374 18.69 6.47 -19.12
CA ASP A 374 18.90 5.50 -20.17
C ASP A 374 19.48 4.17 -19.65
N TYR A 375 20.04 3.37 -20.55
CA TYR A 375 20.51 2.01 -20.28
C TYR A 375 22.02 1.88 -20.54
N TRP A 376 22.75 2.99 -20.55
CA TRP A 376 24.15 3.04 -20.93
C TRP A 376 25.00 3.52 -19.77
N ALA A 377 26.27 3.12 -19.77
CA ALA A 377 27.21 3.69 -18.80
C ALA A 377 27.41 5.18 -19.07
N ASP A 378 27.45 5.97 -18.02
CA ASP A 378 27.63 7.40 -18.09
C ASP A 378 29.11 7.77 -18.27
N TRP A 379 29.87 7.71 -17.18
CA TRP A 379 31.12 8.45 -17.04
C TRP A 379 32.25 7.57 -16.54
N SER A 380 33.47 7.85 -16.98
CA SER A 380 34.68 7.29 -16.37
C SER A 380 35.06 8.12 -15.14
N ILE A 381 35.07 7.52 -13.96
CA ILE A 381 35.42 8.19 -12.70
C ILE A 381 36.90 8.04 -12.34
N ASP A 382 37.53 6.98 -12.80
CA ASP A 382 38.96 6.75 -12.67
C ASP A 382 39.46 5.94 -13.86
N ALA A 383 40.61 6.31 -14.43
CA ALA A 383 41.23 5.51 -15.48
C ALA A 383 42.74 5.73 -15.53
N GLN A 384 43.45 4.69 -15.96
CA GLN A 384 44.88 4.70 -16.16
C GLN A 384 45.23 4.08 -17.51
N ASN A 385 46.07 4.77 -18.29
CA ASN A 385 46.50 4.34 -19.63
C ASN A 385 45.33 4.10 -20.62
N VAL A 386 44.25 4.86 -20.47
CA VAL A 386 43.08 4.86 -21.37
C VAL A 386 43.02 6.19 -22.12
N TYR A 387 42.78 6.11 -23.44
CA TYR A 387 42.83 7.27 -24.31
C TYR A 387 41.72 7.24 -25.36
N PHE A 388 41.19 8.41 -25.72
CA PHE A 388 40.29 8.58 -26.86
C PHE A 388 40.93 9.45 -27.94
N TYR A 389 40.83 9.02 -29.21
CA TYR A 389 41.31 9.78 -30.36
C TYR A 389 40.17 10.51 -31.04
N ASN A 390 40.14 11.84 -30.94
CA ASN A 390 39.07 12.66 -31.53
C ASN A 390 39.24 12.95 -33.04
N GLY A 391 40.16 12.27 -33.72
CA GLY A 391 40.52 12.56 -35.12
C GLY A 391 41.72 13.50 -35.28
N THR A 392 42.13 14.20 -34.21
CA THR A 392 43.30 15.12 -34.24
C THR A 392 44.31 14.83 -33.12
N HIS A 393 43.84 14.56 -31.91
CA HIS A 393 44.67 14.36 -30.71
C HIS A 393 44.20 13.14 -29.91
N ASN A 394 45.14 12.50 -29.21
CA ASN A 394 44.82 11.53 -28.16
C ASN A 394 44.55 12.29 -26.86
N LEU A 395 43.32 12.17 -26.37
CA LEU A 395 42.88 12.69 -25.08
C LEU A 395 43.03 11.59 -24.04
N THR A 396 43.57 11.92 -22.87
CA THR A 396 43.65 10.97 -21.75
C THR A 396 42.29 10.92 -21.06
N GLU A 397 41.78 9.73 -20.79
CA GLU A 397 40.54 9.52 -20.05
C GLU A 397 40.82 9.32 -18.55
N PRO A 398 39.95 9.79 -17.64
CA PRO A 398 38.78 10.63 -17.90
C PRO A 398 39.17 12.02 -18.45
N ILE A 399 38.45 12.49 -19.47
CA ILE A 399 38.74 13.75 -20.15
C ILE A 399 38.33 14.92 -19.27
N LYS A 400 39.30 15.67 -18.76
CA LYS A 400 39.06 16.79 -17.81
C LYS A 400 38.27 17.96 -18.41
N ASN A 401 38.49 18.28 -19.68
CA ASN A 401 37.82 19.40 -20.38
C ASN A 401 36.77 18.88 -21.38
N TYR A 402 35.88 18.00 -20.92
CA TYR A 402 34.89 17.30 -21.75
C TYR A 402 33.82 18.22 -22.37
N ILE A 403 33.71 19.48 -21.92
CA ILE A 403 32.78 20.49 -22.44
C ILE A 403 33.27 21.10 -23.76
N GLU A 404 34.56 20.96 -24.10
CA GLU A 404 35.07 21.34 -25.42
C GLU A 404 34.54 20.39 -26.50
N ASN A 405 34.65 20.76 -27.79
CA ASN A 405 34.23 19.88 -28.89
C ASN A 405 35.20 18.69 -29.04
N THR A 406 35.07 17.71 -28.14
CA THR A 406 35.85 16.48 -28.08
C THR A 406 35.41 15.49 -29.15
N GLY A 407 34.21 15.65 -29.72
CA GLY A 407 33.62 14.71 -30.66
C GLY A 407 32.81 13.60 -30.00
N ILE A 408 32.78 13.51 -28.67
CA ILE A 408 31.90 12.61 -27.89
C ILE A 408 31.01 13.51 -27.02
N ARG A 409 29.69 13.43 -27.26
CA ARG A 409 28.66 14.39 -26.83
C ARG A 409 28.69 14.65 -25.31
N PHE A 410 29.38 15.70 -24.87
CA PHE A 410 29.54 16.10 -23.46
C PHE A 410 29.94 14.98 -22.49
N ASN A 411 30.61 13.92 -22.97
CA ASN A 411 31.09 12.81 -22.16
C ASN A 411 32.60 12.90 -21.89
N ASN A 412 33.01 12.39 -20.74
CA ASN A 412 34.42 12.36 -20.33
C ASN A 412 35.16 11.09 -20.79
N THR A 413 34.47 10.18 -21.46
CA THR A 413 35.00 8.94 -22.04
C THR A 413 34.22 8.58 -23.29
N ALA A 414 34.89 7.95 -24.27
CA ALA A 414 34.21 7.44 -25.46
C ALA A 414 33.36 6.20 -25.19
N MET A 415 33.46 5.60 -24.00
CA MET A 415 32.62 4.50 -23.53
C MET A 415 31.23 4.93 -23.04
N GLY A 416 31.02 6.24 -22.88
CA GLY A 416 29.81 6.80 -22.27
C GLY A 416 28.67 6.97 -23.26
N GLY A 417 27.48 6.51 -22.91
CA GLY A 417 26.26 6.60 -23.71
C GLY A 417 26.14 5.54 -24.82
N PRO A 418 25.17 5.74 -25.75
CA PRO A 418 24.90 4.79 -26.82
C PRO A 418 26.08 4.58 -27.77
N ALA A 419 26.23 3.34 -28.23
CA ALA A 419 27.26 2.95 -29.17
C ALA A 419 27.23 3.81 -30.45
N ASP A 420 28.32 4.52 -30.73
CA ASP A 420 28.44 5.45 -31.87
C ASP A 420 29.66 5.16 -32.76
N GLY A 421 30.40 4.09 -32.44
CA GLY A 421 31.58 3.64 -33.17
C GLY A 421 32.86 4.40 -32.83
N LYS A 422 32.80 5.39 -31.93
CA LYS A 422 33.98 5.93 -31.24
C LYS A 422 34.34 4.97 -30.12
N TYR A 423 35.59 5.00 -29.67
CA TYR A 423 36.05 4.01 -28.70
C TYR A 423 37.19 4.52 -27.85
N SER A 424 37.20 4.06 -26.60
CA SER A 424 38.30 4.22 -25.66
C SER A 424 39.34 3.14 -25.91
N MET A 425 40.60 3.55 -26.04
CA MET A 425 41.75 2.69 -26.28
C MET A 425 42.44 2.37 -24.95
N PHE A 426 42.39 1.11 -24.55
CA PHE A 426 43.13 0.59 -23.40
C PHE A 426 44.53 0.19 -23.84
N LEU A 427 45.54 0.95 -23.40
CA LEU A 427 46.93 0.84 -23.87
C LEU A 427 47.89 0.58 -22.70
N PRO A 428 47.89 -0.63 -22.10
CA PRO A 428 48.82 -0.96 -21.03
C PRO A 428 50.28 -0.86 -21.50
N ASN A 429 51.18 -0.65 -20.54
CA ASN A 429 52.62 -0.65 -20.79
C ASN A 429 53.29 -1.88 -20.18
N SER A 430 54.60 -2.03 -20.36
CA SER A 430 55.34 -3.24 -19.96
C SER A 430 55.31 -3.53 -18.45
N THR A 431 54.92 -2.57 -17.62
CA THR A 431 54.91 -2.73 -16.15
C THR A 431 53.58 -2.35 -15.49
N HIS A 432 52.61 -1.79 -16.24
CA HIS A 432 51.32 -1.35 -15.71
C HIS A 432 50.19 -1.73 -16.66
N GLU A 433 49.10 -2.23 -16.08
CA GLU A 433 47.82 -2.44 -16.77
C GLU A 433 47.20 -1.12 -17.25
N ALA A 434 46.18 -1.22 -18.10
CA ALA A 434 45.27 -0.14 -18.42
C ALA A 434 43.91 -0.46 -17.82
N TYR A 435 43.29 0.49 -17.15
CA TYR A 435 41.97 0.27 -16.57
C TYR A 435 41.10 1.52 -16.66
N SER A 436 39.78 1.32 -16.61
CA SER A 436 38.79 2.37 -16.41
C SER A 436 37.70 1.86 -15.48
N VAL A 437 37.27 2.71 -14.56
CA VAL A 437 36.08 2.54 -13.73
C VAL A 437 35.00 3.45 -14.28
N LEU A 438 33.91 2.86 -14.73
CA LEU A 438 32.73 3.53 -15.25
C LEU A 438 31.66 3.58 -14.15
N ASP A 439 31.00 4.73 -14.00
CA ASP A 439 29.78 4.93 -13.21
C ASP A 439 28.60 4.85 -14.19
N PHE A 440 27.60 4.05 -13.86
CA PHE A 440 26.35 4.02 -14.61
C PHE A 440 25.53 5.28 -14.40
N GLY A 441 25.68 5.96 -13.26
CA GLY A 441 24.78 7.05 -12.86
C GLY A 441 23.86 6.58 -11.74
N ILE A 442 23.49 7.50 -10.81
CA ILE A 442 22.69 7.14 -9.62
C ILE A 442 21.25 6.71 -9.94
N GLN A 443 20.77 6.96 -11.16
CA GLN A 443 19.41 6.60 -11.59
C GLN A 443 19.42 5.48 -12.66
N GLU A 444 20.60 4.99 -13.04
CA GLU A 444 20.84 4.06 -14.16
C GLU A 444 21.64 2.83 -13.68
N GLU A 445 21.67 2.62 -12.37
CA GLU A 445 22.37 1.53 -11.71
C GLU A 445 21.85 0.18 -12.27
N ALA A 446 22.77 -0.70 -12.67
CA ALA A 446 22.46 -1.94 -13.36
C ALA A 446 21.86 -2.96 -12.39
N VAL A 447 20.80 -3.64 -12.82
CA VAL A 447 20.12 -4.68 -12.04
C VAL A 447 19.88 -5.92 -12.91
N GLY A 448 19.84 -7.09 -12.29
CA GLY A 448 19.52 -8.34 -12.97
C GLY A 448 18.01 -8.55 -13.12
N ASP A 449 17.61 -9.52 -13.94
CA ASP A 449 16.20 -9.86 -14.15
C ASP A 449 15.71 -11.08 -13.34
N GLY A 450 16.59 -11.70 -12.57
CA GLY A 450 16.31 -12.88 -11.77
C GLY A 450 16.31 -14.17 -12.58
N THR A 451 16.84 -14.18 -13.80
CA THR A 451 16.92 -15.37 -14.66
C THR A 451 18.35 -15.60 -15.14
N ASP A 452 18.60 -16.68 -15.90
CA ASP A 452 19.92 -16.93 -16.50
C ASP A 452 20.17 -16.12 -17.79
N ALA A 453 19.30 -15.14 -18.07
CA ALA A 453 19.47 -14.21 -19.16
C ALA A 453 20.63 -13.23 -18.89
N TYR A 454 21.13 -12.61 -19.96
CA TYR A 454 22.21 -11.63 -19.82
C TYR A 454 21.68 -10.24 -19.54
N ASP A 455 22.10 -9.64 -18.43
CA ASP A 455 21.64 -8.33 -17.97
C ASP A 455 22.46 -7.16 -18.48
N MET A 456 23.67 -7.40 -18.97
CA MET A 456 24.53 -6.34 -19.48
C MET A 456 25.46 -6.81 -20.58
N TYR A 457 25.94 -5.88 -21.40
CA TYR A 457 27.06 -6.15 -22.30
C TYR A 457 28.08 -5.03 -22.40
N VAL A 458 29.30 -5.43 -22.75
CA VAL A 458 30.39 -4.54 -23.18
C VAL A 458 30.65 -4.73 -24.68
N LYS A 459 30.67 -3.63 -25.43
CA LYS A 459 30.92 -3.63 -26.88
C LYS A 459 32.40 -3.34 -27.17
N LEU A 460 33.10 -4.35 -27.67
CA LEU A 460 34.49 -4.26 -28.12
C LEU A 460 34.58 -4.02 -29.62
N MET A 461 35.49 -3.17 -30.06
CA MET A 461 35.66 -2.84 -31.49
C MET A 461 36.74 -3.70 -32.15
N ILE A 462 36.45 -4.16 -33.37
CA ILE A 462 37.40 -4.90 -34.22
C ILE A 462 38.23 -3.89 -35.01
N ILE A 463 39.31 -3.42 -34.39
CA ILE A 463 40.22 -2.42 -34.97
C ILE A 463 41.61 -3.02 -35.18
N SER A 464 42.25 -2.66 -36.30
CA SER A 464 43.62 -3.07 -36.60
C SER A 464 44.58 -2.69 -35.46
N GLY A 465 45.32 -3.67 -34.94
CA GLY A 465 46.27 -3.47 -33.84
C GLY A 465 45.68 -3.62 -32.44
N PHE A 466 44.38 -3.93 -32.32
CA PHE A 466 43.69 -4.23 -31.07
C PHE A 466 43.20 -5.69 -31.03
N ASN A 467 43.24 -6.28 -29.84
CA ASN A 467 42.56 -7.52 -29.52
C ASN A 467 41.05 -7.27 -29.46
N TYR A 468 40.26 -8.28 -29.81
CA TYR A 468 38.79 -8.23 -29.76
C TYR A 468 38.17 -9.52 -29.20
N THR A 469 38.98 -10.55 -28.95
CA THR A 469 38.55 -11.78 -28.26
C THR A 469 38.90 -11.65 -26.78
N PRO A 470 37.92 -11.57 -25.86
CA PRO A 470 38.19 -11.53 -24.43
C PRO A 470 38.83 -12.83 -23.94
N ALA A 471 39.81 -12.72 -23.04
CA ALA A 471 40.41 -13.84 -22.33
C ALA A 471 40.91 -13.37 -20.95
N PRO A 472 40.82 -14.19 -19.89
CA PRO A 472 41.20 -13.77 -18.53
C PRO A 472 42.66 -13.31 -18.36
N GLU A 473 43.56 -13.75 -19.23
CA GLU A 473 44.96 -13.31 -19.30
C GLU A 473 45.18 -11.98 -20.04
N ALA A 474 44.14 -11.45 -20.71
CA ALA A 474 44.20 -10.28 -21.57
C ALA A 474 43.32 -9.13 -21.08
N ILE A 475 42.06 -9.41 -20.74
CA ILE A 475 41.06 -8.44 -20.27
C ILE A 475 40.19 -9.07 -19.19
N ARG A 476 39.87 -8.29 -18.16
CA ARG A 476 39.02 -8.67 -17.02
C ARG A 476 38.00 -7.59 -16.72
N PHE A 477 36.85 -8.02 -16.22
CA PHE A 477 35.72 -7.16 -15.91
C PHE A 477 35.37 -7.34 -14.44
N TYR A 478 35.09 -6.24 -13.75
CA TYR A 478 34.70 -6.27 -12.35
C TYR A 478 33.54 -5.31 -12.13
N VAL A 479 32.67 -5.63 -11.20
CA VAL A 479 31.54 -4.79 -10.82
C VAL A 479 31.56 -4.44 -9.35
N SER A 480 30.91 -3.34 -8.99
CA SER A 480 30.81 -2.86 -7.61
C SER A 480 29.52 -2.07 -7.41
N GLU A 481 28.87 -2.26 -6.27
CA GLU A 481 27.76 -1.43 -5.80
C GLU A 481 28.26 -0.07 -5.27
N ASP A 482 29.41 -0.06 -4.58
CA ASP A 482 29.85 1.08 -3.75
C ASP A 482 31.16 1.74 -4.20
N GLY A 483 31.87 1.14 -5.15
CA GLY A 483 33.16 1.59 -5.67
C GLY A 483 34.36 1.20 -4.79
N ASN A 484 34.16 0.47 -3.70
CA ASN A 484 35.23 -0.02 -2.82
C ASN A 484 35.47 -1.52 -2.98
N LYS A 485 34.39 -2.32 -3.03
CA LYS A 485 34.46 -3.77 -3.20
C LYS A 485 34.17 -4.13 -4.65
N TYR A 486 35.18 -4.63 -5.36
CA TYR A 486 35.04 -5.10 -6.74
C TYR A 486 35.01 -6.63 -6.81
N VAL A 487 34.05 -7.17 -7.55
CA VAL A 487 33.87 -8.61 -7.80
C VAL A 487 34.06 -8.88 -9.29
N GLU A 488 34.82 -9.90 -9.64
CA GLU A 488 35.12 -10.24 -11.04
C GLU A 488 33.92 -10.88 -11.74
N LEU A 489 33.57 -10.38 -12.92
CA LEU A 489 32.64 -11.01 -13.85
C LEU A 489 33.39 -12.04 -14.69
N ALA A 490 33.55 -13.24 -14.14
CA ALA A 490 34.35 -14.31 -14.76
C ALA A 490 33.58 -15.09 -15.83
N ASP A 491 32.27 -15.23 -15.66
CA ASP A 491 31.39 -15.94 -16.59
C ASP A 491 30.75 -14.94 -17.57
N TYR A 492 31.01 -15.13 -18.85
CA TYR A 492 30.51 -14.26 -19.91
C TYR A 492 30.36 -15.02 -21.23
N HIS A 493 29.45 -14.53 -22.07
CA HIS A 493 29.26 -15.01 -23.43
C HIS A 493 29.72 -13.97 -24.45
N THR A 494 30.32 -14.41 -25.57
CA THR A 494 30.79 -13.49 -26.61
C THR A 494 30.13 -13.75 -27.95
N ALA A 495 29.57 -12.70 -28.56
CA ALA A 495 29.00 -12.74 -29.91
C ALA A 495 29.79 -11.82 -30.85
N THR A 496 30.33 -12.37 -31.94
CA THR A 496 31.20 -11.63 -32.88
C THR A 496 30.46 -11.20 -34.14
N TYR A 497 30.44 -9.89 -34.42
CA TYR A 497 29.79 -9.28 -35.58
C TYR A 497 30.86 -8.72 -36.53
N SER A 498 31.59 -9.61 -37.19
CA SER A 498 32.75 -9.24 -38.03
C SER A 498 32.42 -8.29 -39.18
N SER A 499 31.23 -8.39 -39.79
CA SER A 499 30.78 -7.51 -40.86
C SER A 499 30.50 -6.08 -40.39
N GLU A 500 30.17 -5.92 -39.12
CA GLU A 500 29.83 -4.64 -38.49
C GLU A 500 30.99 -4.09 -37.64
N GLY A 501 32.04 -4.89 -37.45
CA GLY A 501 33.29 -4.47 -36.85
C GLY A 501 33.29 -4.43 -35.31
N TYR A 502 32.49 -5.26 -34.64
CA TYR A 502 32.47 -5.34 -33.17
C TYR A 502 32.24 -6.76 -32.61
N VAL A 503 32.47 -6.90 -31.30
CA VAL A 503 32.16 -8.08 -30.48
C VAL A 503 31.37 -7.60 -29.26
N LEU A 504 30.29 -8.30 -28.90
CA LEU A 504 29.57 -8.08 -27.65
C LEU A 504 30.01 -9.12 -26.62
N VAL A 505 30.28 -8.67 -25.40
CA VAL A 505 30.58 -9.50 -24.24
C VAL A 505 29.41 -9.36 -23.28
N TRP A 506 28.61 -10.40 -23.15
CA TRP A 506 27.38 -10.46 -22.37
C TRP A 506 27.65 -11.06 -21.00
N PHE A 507 27.04 -10.48 -19.97
CA PHE A 507 27.14 -10.91 -18.59
C PHE A 507 25.76 -11.04 -17.99
N ASP A 508 25.57 -12.13 -17.27
CA ASP A 508 24.51 -12.30 -16.29
C ASP A 508 25.09 -11.86 -14.92
N ILE A 509 24.40 -10.95 -14.25
CA ILE A 509 24.84 -10.36 -12.98
C ILE A 509 24.05 -10.86 -11.77
N ASP A 510 22.95 -11.60 -11.96
CA ASP A 510 22.09 -12.08 -10.88
C ASP A 510 22.85 -12.91 -9.82
N PRO A 511 23.71 -13.88 -10.20
CA PRO A 511 24.52 -14.60 -9.23
C PRO A 511 25.49 -13.70 -8.46
N ILE A 512 26.00 -12.62 -9.07
CA ILE A 512 26.90 -11.69 -8.39
C ILE A 512 26.13 -10.83 -7.40
N LEU A 513 24.97 -10.30 -7.79
CA LEU A 513 24.08 -9.54 -6.92
C LEU A 513 23.72 -10.39 -5.70
N LYS A 514 23.27 -11.63 -5.93
CA LYS A 514 22.96 -12.59 -4.87
C LYS A 514 24.13 -12.89 -3.94
N ASN A 515 25.25 -13.36 -4.48
CA ASN A 515 26.39 -13.82 -3.65
C ASN A 515 27.04 -12.70 -2.82
N ASN A 516 26.74 -11.44 -3.15
CA ASN A 516 27.25 -10.28 -2.44
C ASN A 516 26.17 -9.52 -1.67
N GLU A 517 24.92 -9.97 -1.72
CA GLU A 517 23.75 -9.31 -1.13
C GLU A 517 23.61 -7.85 -1.61
N TRP A 518 23.83 -7.61 -2.91
CA TRP A 518 23.78 -6.29 -3.55
C TRP A 518 22.47 -6.07 -4.28
N ASN A 519 21.87 -4.88 -4.12
CA ASN A 519 20.62 -4.54 -4.79
C ASN A 519 20.83 -4.17 -6.26
N ARG A 520 22.03 -3.69 -6.60
CA ARG A 520 22.40 -3.20 -7.93
C ARG A 520 23.91 -3.10 -8.11
N ILE A 521 24.33 -2.82 -9.33
CA ILE A 521 25.69 -2.49 -9.71
C ILE A 521 25.74 -1.04 -10.18
N ARG A 522 26.55 -0.22 -9.50
CA ARG A 522 26.78 1.16 -9.88
C ARG A 522 28.02 1.35 -10.75
N TYR A 523 29.04 0.53 -10.52
CA TYR A 523 30.34 0.69 -11.17
C TYR A 523 30.76 -0.56 -11.94
N LEU A 524 31.26 -0.35 -13.16
CA LEU A 524 31.95 -1.36 -13.95
C LEU A 524 33.43 -0.97 -14.11
N LYS A 525 34.34 -1.85 -13.73
CA LYS A 525 35.78 -1.71 -13.92
C LYS A 525 36.27 -2.68 -14.98
N ILE A 526 36.88 -2.13 -16.04
CA ILE A 526 37.53 -2.89 -17.11
C ILE A 526 39.04 -2.80 -16.90
N VAL A 527 39.73 -3.95 -16.92
CA VAL A 527 41.19 -4.04 -16.76
C VAL A 527 41.81 -4.80 -17.92
N VAL A 528 42.76 -4.19 -18.62
CA VAL A 528 43.53 -4.79 -19.72
C VAL A 528 44.98 -4.98 -19.31
N LEU A 529 45.45 -6.23 -19.39
CA LEU A 529 46.74 -6.66 -18.88
C LEU A 529 47.90 -6.37 -19.86
N PRO A 530 49.14 -6.18 -19.36
CA PRO A 530 50.32 -5.92 -20.19
C PRO A 530 50.49 -6.91 -21.35
N GLY A 531 50.75 -6.37 -22.55
CA GLY A 531 50.93 -7.16 -23.78
C GLY A 531 49.68 -7.24 -24.67
N HIS A 532 48.53 -6.78 -24.17
CA HIS A 532 47.26 -6.74 -24.88
C HIS A 532 46.76 -5.31 -25.07
N LYS A 533 45.86 -5.09 -26.02
CA LYS A 533 45.21 -3.79 -26.26
C LYS A 533 43.76 -4.02 -26.65
N TYR A 534 42.83 -3.30 -26.05
CA TYR A 534 41.41 -3.38 -26.42
C TYR A 534 40.85 -2.00 -26.74
N ALA A 535 39.84 -1.98 -27.60
CA ALA A 535 39.07 -0.81 -27.96
C ALA A 535 37.62 -1.06 -27.52
N VAL A 536 37.05 -0.18 -26.69
CA VAL A 536 35.71 -0.31 -26.11
C VAL A 536 34.86 0.87 -26.54
N ASP A 537 33.68 0.61 -27.11
CA ASP A 537 32.76 1.63 -27.66
C ASP A 537 31.67 1.99 -26.66
N ALA A 538 30.97 1.00 -26.09
CA ALA A 538 29.86 1.27 -25.19
C ALA A 538 29.60 0.12 -24.24
N ILE A 539 28.90 0.43 -23.15
CA ILE A 539 28.44 -0.52 -22.15
C ILE A 539 26.96 -0.29 -21.95
N ARG A 540 26.16 -1.36 -22.02
CA ARG A 540 24.70 -1.29 -21.91
C ARG A 540 24.19 -2.26 -20.85
N THR A 541 23.20 -1.84 -20.09
CA THR A 541 22.38 -2.68 -19.21
C THR A 541 21.05 -3.04 -19.91
N MET A 542 20.45 -4.16 -19.55
CA MET A 542 19.12 -4.54 -20.04
C MET A 542 18.04 -3.91 -19.15
N ASN A 543 18.32 -3.81 -17.85
CA ASN A 543 17.46 -3.21 -16.84
C ASN A 543 18.26 -2.23 -15.96
N ILE A 544 17.55 -1.29 -15.36
CA ILE A 544 18.08 -0.28 -14.43
C ILE A 544 17.29 -0.30 -13.13
N ASP A 545 17.83 0.28 -12.05
CA ASP A 545 17.23 0.26 -10.71
C ASP A 545 15.91 1.04 -10.63
N LYS A 546 14.84 0.38 -11.09
CA LYS A 546 13.44 0.77 -11.00
C LYS A 546 12.63 -0.36 -10.36
N GLN A 547 13.26 -1.09 -9.44
CA GLN A 547 12.68 -2.26 -8.81
C GLN A 547 11.55 -1.85 -7.86
N LEU A 548 10.56 -2.73 -7.68
CA LEU A 548 9.45 -2.56 -6.74
C LEU A 548 9.92 -2.83 -5.29
N SER A 549 10.98 -2.14 -4.87
CA SER A 549 11.64 -2.36 -3.57
C SER A 549 10.82 -1.90 -2.35
N ASP A 550 9.75 -1.14 -2.59
CA ASP A 550 8.89 -0.58 -1.56
C ASP A 550 7.56 -1.34 -1.39
N VAL A 551 7.31 -2.40 -2.16
CA VAL A 551 6.11 -3.24 -2.01
C VAL A 551 6.20 -4.16 -0.79
N THR A 552 5.06 -4.38 -0.14
CA THR A 552 4.95 -5.15 1.11
C THR A 552 3.83 -6.18 1.10
N SER A 553 2.81 -5.99 0.26
CA SER A 553 1.70 -6.92 0.12
C SER A 553 1.25 -7.02 -1.32
N THR A 554 0.74 -8.19 -1.71
CA THR A 554 0.26 -8.44 -3.06
C THR A 554 -1.08 -9.17 -3.08
N TYR A 555 -1.90 -8.90 -4.11
CA TYR A 555 -3.21 -9.53 -4.26
C TYR A 555 -3.69 -9.50 -5.72
N PHE A 556 -4.41 -10.52 -6.16
CA PHE A 556 -5.08 -10.54 -7.47
C PHE A 556 -6.56 -10.19 -7.36
N VAL A 557 -7.05 -9.29 -8.22
CA VAL A 557 -8.43 -8.82 -8.15
C VAL A 557 -8.99 -8.33 -9.48
N SER A 558 -10.27 -8.63 -9.73
CA SER A 558 -11.03 -8.13 -10.86
C SER A 558 -11.69 -6.78 -10.54
N LEU A 559 -11.29 -5.72 -11.24
CA LEU A 559 -11.75 -4.34 -11.04
C LEU A 559 -12.31 -3.71 -12.31
N ASP A 560 -13.35 -2.90 -12.19
CA ASP A 560 -13.73 -1.95 -13.25
C ASP A 560 -13.22 -0.55 -12.89
N LEU A 561 -11.93 -0.29 -13.17
CA LEU A 561 -11.28 0.99 -12.84
C LEU A 561 -11.77 2.16 -13.70
N ASN A 562 -12.33 1.91 -14.88
CA ASN A 562 -12.61 2.96 -15.87
C ASN A 562 -14.05 2.95 -16.41
N GLY A 563 -14.94 2.17 -15.78
CA GLY A 563 -16.34 2.02 -16.17
C GLY A 563 -16.53 1.29 -17.51
N LYS A 564 -15.52 0.55 -17.98
CA LYS A 564 -15.56 -0.18 -19.28
C LYS A 564 -15.64 -1.69 -19.09
N GLY A 565 -15.89 -2.15 -17.87
CA GLY A 565 -15.98 -3.55 -17.50
C GLY A 565 -14.84 -4.01 -16.61
N GLU A 566 -15.09 -5.10 -15.88
CA GLU A 566 -14.11 -5.72 -15.00
C GLU A 566 -12.93 -6.29 -15.79
N LYS A 567 -11.74 -6.12 -15.22
CA LYS A 567 -10.48 -6.69 -15.69
C LYS A 567 -9.68 -7.17 -14.49
N ASP A 568 -8.88 -8.19 -14.69
CA ASP A 568 -8.00 -8.71 -13.66
C ASP A 568 -6.72 -7.86 -13.54
N TYR A 569 -6.38 -7.54 -12.30
CA TYR A 569 -5.21 -6.76 -11.96
C TYR A 569 -4.45 -7.46 -10.85
N LEU A 570 -3.14 -7.30 -10.94
CA LEU A 570 -2.23 -7.49 -9.84
C LEU A 570 -2.14 -6.19 -9.03
N VAL A 571 -2.37 -6.28 -7.73
CA VAL A 571 -2.30 -5.15 -6.80
C VAL A 571 -1.08 -5.31 -5.90
N PHE A 572 -0.38 -4.20 -5.69
CA PHE A 572 0.65 -4.07 -4.66
C PHE A 572 0.31 -2.96 -3.68
N GLY A 573 0.39 -3.27 -2.38
CA GLY A 573 0.49 -2.30 -1.30
C GLY A 573 1.96 -2.05 -0.97
N THR A 574 2.30 -0.81 -0.61
CA THR A 574 3.70 -0.40 -0.37
C THR A 574 3.92 0.15 1.03
N ILE A 575 5.20 0.26 1.44
CA ILE A 575 5.61 0.87 2.72
C ILE A 575 5.14 2.31 2.89
N THR A 576 4.85 3.03 1.80
CA THR A 576 4.35 4.41 1.86
C THR A 576 2.82 4.50 1.77
N GLY A 577 2.11 3.36 1.75
CA GLY A 577 0.66 3.31 1.60
C GLY A 577 0.15 3.57 0.19
N LYS A 578 1.03 3.73 -0.83
CA LYS A 578 0.57 3.81 -2.23
C LYS A 578 0.09 2.43 -2.70
N ILE A 579 -0.90 2.45 -3.59
CA ILE A 579 -1.42 1.29 -4.30
C ILE A 579 -0.92 1.34 -5.73
N VAL A 580 -0.30 0.26 -6.18
CA VAL A 580 0.21 0.12 -7.55
C VAL A 580 -0.48 -1.05 -8.22
N LEU A 581 -0.97 -0.86 -9.45
CA LEU A 581 -1.62 -1.92 -10.21
C LEU A 581 -0.84 -2.26 -11.46
N PHE A 582 -0.71 -3.56 -11.71
CA PHE A 582 -0.20 -4.14 -12.94
C PHE A 582 -1.31 -4.89 -13.66
N ALA A 583 -1.28 -4.86 -14.98
CA ALA A 583 -2.16 -5.65 -15.83
C ALA A 583 -1.34 -6.35 -16.91
N TYR A 584 -1.77 -7.55 -17.28
CA TYR A 584 -1.19 -8.24 -18.41
C TYR A 584 -1.51 -7.50 -19.72
N ASN A 585 -0.51 -7.37 -20.59
CA ASN A 585 -0.66 -6.77 -21.90
C ASN A 585 -0.39 -7.82 -22.97
N GLU A 586 -1.48 -8.32 -23.57
CA GLU A 586 -1.45 -9.32 -24.65
C GLU A 586 -0.58 -8.94 -25.85
N THR A 587 -0.37 -7.64 -26.10
CA THR A 587 0.44 -7.19 -27.25
C THR A 587 1.93 -7.32 -26.98
N THR A 588 2.36 -7.10 -25.74
CA THR A 588 3.77 -7.19 -25.34
C THR A 588 4.10 -8.51 -24.66
N SER A 589 3.10 -9.29 -24.24
CA SER A 589 3.23 -10.47 -23.38
C SER A 589 4.00 -10.14 -22.09
N LEU A 590 3.64 -9.01 -21.47
CA LEU A 590 4.28 -8.49 -20.26
C LEU A 590 3.24 -7.84 -19.34
N TYR A 591 3.49 -7.90 -18.04
CA TYR A 591 2.78 -7.11 -17.04
C TYR A 591 3.29 -5.68 -17.07
N ASN A 592 2.38 -4.75 -17.32
CA ASN A 592 2.70 -3.33 -17.30
C ASN A 592 2.00 -2.67 -16.12
N MET A 593 2.70 -1.74 -15.46
CA MET A 593 2.07 -0.86 -14.49
C MET A 593 1.03 0.00 -15.21
N VAL A 594 -0.22 -0.06 -14.76
CA VAL A 594 -1.34 0.69 -15.33
C VAL A 594 -1.88 1.75 -14.39
N PHE A 595 -1.50 1.69 -13.11
CA PHE A 595 -1.95 2.61 -12.09
C PHE A 595 -0.93 2.74 -10.97
N ASP A 596 -0.74 3.96 -10.48
CA ASP A 596 0.04 4.29 -9.29
C ASP A 596 -0.70 5.40 -8.55
N SER A 597 -1.18 5.09 -7.35
CA SER A 597 -1.99 6.02 -6.57
C SER A 597 -1.21 7.26 -6.15
N GLN A 598 0.12 7.23 -6.08
CA GLN A 598 0.93 8.40 -5.70
C GLN A 598 0.80 9.57 -6.69
N TYR A 599 0.56 9.28 -7.97
CA TYR A 599 0.53 10.28 -9.05
C TYR A 599 -0.87 10.66 -9.50
N GLU A 600 -1.85 9.98 -8.94
CA GLU A 600 -3.23 10.39 -9.06
C GLU A 600 -3.53 11.25 -7.83
N GLU A 601 -3.64 12.58 -7.97
CA GLU A 601 -4.16 13.45 -6.89
C GLU A 601 -5.52 12.95 -6.35
N ARG A 602 -6.21 12.13 -7.15
CA ARG A 602 -7.47 11.43 -6.87
C ARG A 602 -7.35 10.15 -6.05
N PHE A 603 -6.15 9.67 -5.72
CA PHE A 603 -5.93 8.40 -5.00
C PHE A 603 -4.64 8.39 -4.16
N SER A 604 -3.82 9.43 -4.26
CA SER A 604 -2.77 9.71 -3.27
C SER A 604 -3.49 9.80 -1.93
N LEU A 605 -3.01 9.11 -0.91
CA LEU A 605 -3.42 9.32 0.47
C LEU A 605 -2.34 10.12 1.20
N GLY A 606 -1.45 10.80 0.46
CA GLY A 606 -0.27 11.48 0.98
C GLY A 606 0.40 10.66 2.09
N GLU A 607 0.66 11.32 3.22
CA GLU A 607 0.99 10.67 4.49
C GLU A 607 -0.24 10.59 5.43
N ASN A 608 -1.44 10.95 4.97
CA ASN A 608 -2.62 11.16 5.82
C ASN A 608 -3.94 11.04 5.03
N ILE A 609 -5.02 10.69 5.74
CA ILE A 609 -6.44 10.64 5.30
C ILE A 609 -6.99 11.93 4.61
N TRP A 610 -6.19 12.99 4.42
CA TRP A 610 -6.58 14.30 3.89
C TRP A 610 -6.84 14.41 2.40
N ASP A 611 -6.43 13.42 1.62
CA ASP A 611 -6.63 13.47 0.17
C ASP A 611 -8.04 13.01 -0.26
N ILE A 612 -8.91 12.65 0.69
CA ILE A 612 -10.32 12.33 0.41
C ILE A 612 -11.03 13.57 -0.12
N ALA A 613 -11.48 13.48 -1.36
CA ALA A 613 -12.15 14.59 -2.03
C ALA A 613 -13.66 14.65 -1.76
N LYS A 614 -14.35 13.50 -1.55
CA LYS A 614 -15.82 13.41 -1.39
C LYS A 614 -16.29 12.17 -0.59
N VAL A 615 -17.50 12.24 -0.01
CA VAL A 615 -18.27 11.15 0.64
C VAL A 615 -19.58 10.86 -0.13
N MET A 616 -19.91 9.59 -0.38
CA MET A 616 -21.08 9.22 -1.20
C MET A 616 -22.35 9.37 -0.35
N PRO A 617 -23.50 9.77 -0.93
CA PRO A 617 -24.78 9.84 -0.23
C PRO A 617 -25.31 8.53 0.35
N TYR A 618 -24.61 7.42 0.13
CA TYR A 618 -25.04 6.09 0.54
C TYR A 618 -23.96 5.35 1.33
N THR A 619 -22.81 5.98 1.61
CA THR A 619 -21.71 5.30 2.32
C THR A 619 -21.05 6.23 3.32
N ARG A 620 -20.80 5.73 4.53
CA ARG A 620 -19.94 6.40 5.54
C ARG A 620 -18.46 6.42 5.14
N LEU A 621 -18.10 5.77 4.05
CA LEU A 621 -16.72 5.60 3.64
C LEU A 621 -16.30 6.64 2.60
N PRO A 622 -15.08 7.19 2.74
CA PRO A 622 -14.46 7.97 1.70
C PRO A 622 -14.45 7.22 0.37
N TYR A 623 -14.72 7.92 -0.72
CA TYR A 623 -14.72 7.32 -2.04
C TYR A 623 -14.05 8.23 -3.05
N TRP A 624 -13.55 7.61 -4.10
CA TRP A 624 -12.84 8.29 -5.17
C TRP A 624 -13.77 8.40 -6.38
N LEU A 625 -14.06 9.62 -6.81
CA LEU A 625 -14.81 9.87 -8.03
C LEU A 625 -13.89 9.80 -9.25
N LEU A 626 -14.21 8.88 -10.16
CA LEU A 626 -13.65 8.91 -11.50
C LEU A 626 -14.33 10.03 -12.29
N SER A 627 -13.71 11.21 -12.39
CA SER A 627 -14.16 12.27 -13.31
C SER A 627 -13.24 12.41 -14.52
N GLU A 628 -13.81 12.90 -15.62
CA GLU A 628 -13.10 13.21 -16.87
C GLU A 628 -11.92 14.17 -16.62
N VAL A 629 -10.76 13.91 -17.25
CA VAL A 629 -9.58 14.77 -17.09
C VAL A 629 -9.76 16.03 -17.93
N HIS A 630 -9.72 17.19 -17.28
CA HIS A 630 -9.74 18.50 -17.92
C HIS A 630 -8.53 19.34 -17.50
N ASP A 631 -7.75 19.81 -18.47
CA ASP A 631 -6.63 20.71 -18.20
C ASP A 631 -7.12 22.12 -17.82
N LEU A 632 -6.78 22.55 -16.61
CA LEU A 632 -7.07 23.90 -16.10
C LEU A 632 -5.78 24.67 -15.85
N TYR A 633 -5.67 25.86 -16.41
CA TYR A 633 -4.56 26.77 -16.09
C TYR A 633 -4.91 27.64 -14.88
N LEU A 634 -4.34 27.32 -13.73
CA LEU A 634 -4.58 28.02 -12.47
C LEU A 634 -3.39 28.93 -12.14
N LYS A 635 -3.69 30.16 -11.71
CA LYS A 635 -2.67 31.12 -11.22
C LYS A 635 -2.49 31.08 -9.69
N HIS A 636 -3.27 30.27 -9.01
CA HIS A 636 -3.33 30.16 -7.56
C HIS A 636 -3.10 28.71 -7.16
N HIS A 637 -2.56 28.48 -5.97
CA HIS A 637 -2.48 27.15 -5.41
C HIS A 637 -3.84 26.78 -4.83
N VAL A 638 -4.46 25.74 -5.39
CA VAL A 638 -5.76 25.23 -4.95
C VAL A 638 -5.59 24.42 -3.67
N LEU A 639 -6.54 24.56 -2.75
CA LEU A 639 -6.57 23.79 -1.51
C LEU A 639 -7.67 22.73 -1.50
N ASN A 640 -8.82 23.03 -2.11
CA ASN A 640 -9.88 22.08 -2.36
C ASN A 640 -10.82 22.59 -3.46
N TYR A 641 -11.79 21.76 -3.84
CA TYR A 641 -12.81 22.09 -4.83
C TYR A 641 -14.18 21.53 -4.43
N ASN A 642 -15.23 22.06 -5.05
CA ASN A 642 -16.57 21.50 -4.99
C ASN A 642 -17.16 21.45 -6.41
N TYR A 643 -18.00 20.44 -6.67
CA TYR A 643 -18.54 20.12 -7.99
C TYR A 643 -20.06 20.04 -7.95
N LEU A 644 -20.74 20.95 -8.67
CA LEU A 644 -22.16 21.20 -8.48
C LEU A 644 -22.71 22.08 -9.62
N ASP A 645 -23.93 21.81 -10.11
CA ASP A 645 -24.61 22.71 -11.07
C ASP A 645 -25.02 24.03 -10.39
N ILE A 646 -24.18 25.06 -10.52
CA ILE A 646 -24.34 26.34 -9.81
C ILE A 646 -25.25 27.27 -10.60
N ASP A 647 -25.17 27.27 -11.93
CA ASP A 647 -25.94 28.16 -12.78
C ASP A 647 -27.30 27.60 -13.25
N GLY A 648 -27.59 26.34 -12.95
CA GLY A 648 -28.85 25.65 -13.22
C GLY A 648 -29.01 25.24 -14.68
N ASP A 649 -27.91 25.14 -15.43
CA ASP A 649 -27.93 24.74 -16.85
C ASP A 649 -27.97 23.22 -17.06
N GLY A 650 -27.89 22.44 -15.97
CA GLY A 650 -27.92 20.98 -15.96
C GLY A 650 -26.55 20.34 -16.08
N TYR A 651 -25.47 21.11 -16.19
CA TYR A 651 -24.10 20.64 -16.04
C TYR A 651 -23.53 21.04 -14.69
N GLU A 652 -22.67 20.18 -14.13
CA GLU A 652 -21.99 20.49 -12.90
C GLU A 652 -20.82 21.46 -13.17
N ASP A 653 -20.71 22.49 -12.34
CA ASP A 653 -19.68 23.51 -12.36
C ASP A 653 -18.65 23.29 -11.25
N LEU A 654 -17.50 23.97 -11.35
CA LEU A 654 -16.42 23.88 -10.38
C LEU A 654 -16.22 25.19 -9.62
N ILE A 655 -16.09 25.08 -8.31
CA ILE A 655 -15.52 26.14 -7.46
C ILE A 655 -14.27 25.65 -6.75
N PHE A 656 -13.28 26.55 -6.58
CA PHE A 656 -12.02 26.24 -5.92
C PHE A 656 -11.77 27.16 -4.73
N GLY A 657 -11.32 26.59 -3.61
CA GLY A 657 -10.67 27.31 -2.53
C GLY A 657 -9.16 27.44 -2.76
N THR A 658 -8.55 28.55 -2.35
CA THR A 658 -7.13 28.84 -2.61
C THR A 658 -6.35 29.23 -1.36
N ASP A 659 -5.03 29.03 -1.41
CA ASP A 659 -4.09 29.44 -0.36
C ASP A 659 -4.04 30.96 -0.13
N GLU A 660 -4.34 31.73 -1.16
CA GLU A 660 -4.46 33.19 -1.13
C GLU A 660 -5.81 33.70 -0.60
N GLY A 661 -6.75 32.79 -0.28
CA GLY A 661 -8.02 33.16 0.35
C GLY A 661 -9.13 33.61 -0.62
N VAL A 662 -9.05 33.19 -1.89
CA VAL A 662 -10.00 33.54 -2.95
C VAL A 662 -10.74 32.29 -3.45
N ILE A 663 -12.04 32.43 -3.71
CA ILE A 663 -12.87 31.43 -4.39
C ILE A 663 -12.87 31.70 -5.90
N LEU A 664 -12.50 30.70 -6.70
CA LEU A 664 -12.57 30.76 -8.16
C LEU A 664 -13.80 29.99 -8.66
N TYR A 665 -14.44 30.47 -9.73
CA TYR A 665 -15.60 29.81 -10.35
C TYR A 665 -15.34 29.46 -11.81
N TYR A 666 -15.62 28.21 -12.18
CA TYR A 666 -15.46 27.66 -13.52
C TYR A 666 -16.76 26.97 -13.95
N ARG A 667 -17.33 27.44 -15.05
CA ARG A 667 -18.55 26.87 -15.61
C ARG A 667 -18.24 25.79 -16.63
N TYR A 668 -18.95 24.67 -16.60
CA TYR A 668 -18.86 23.68 -17.67
C TYR A 668 -19.75 24.07 -18.85
N ASN A 669 -19.22 24.04 -20.07
CA ASN A 669 -20.00 24.40 -21.26
C ASN A 669 -20.48 23.19 -22.09
N GLY A 670 -20.39 21.98 -21.54
CA GLY A 670 -20.63 20.73 -22.26
C GLY A 670 -19.40 20.11 -22.92
N THR A 671 -18.23 20.77 -22.86
CA THR A 671 -16.97 20.25 -23.42
C THR A 671 -15.74 20.55 -22.55
N THR A 672 -15.72 21.69 -21.89
CA THR A 672 -14.59 22.13 -21.06
C THR A 672 -15.04 23.15 -20.01
N TYR A 673 -14.24 23.31 -18.97
CA TYR A 673 -14.43 24.32 -17.94
C TYR A 673 -13.86 25.67 -18.38
N ILE A 674 -14.67 26.72 -18.24
CA ILE A 674 -14.26 28.09 -18.53
C ILE A 674 -14.43 28.92 -17.26
N ARG A 675 -13.37 29.64 -16.86
CA ARG A 675 -13.44 30.54 -15.71
C ARG A 675 -14.50 31.62 -15.93
N ASP A 676 -15.53 31.63 -15.09
CA ASP A 676 -16.60 32.61 -15.14
C ASP A 676 -16.37 33.72 -14.12
N THR A 677 -15.56 34.70 -14.51
CA THR A 677 -15.29 35.88 -13.66
C THR A 677 -16.54 36.74 -13.40
N GLY A 678 -17.58 36.63 -14.24
CA GLY A 678 -18.84 37.33 -14.05
C GLY A 678 -19.66 36.70 -12.94
N GLY A 679 -19.82 35.37 -12.99
CA GLY A 679 -20.42 34.57 -11.92
C GLY A 679 -19.65 34.69 -10.60
N GLU A 680 -18.32 34.61 -10.66
CA GLU A 680 -17.44 34.81 -9.49
C GLU A 680 -17.70 36.18 -8.82
N TYR A 681 -17.86 37.24 -9.62
CA TYR A 681 -18.16 38.57 -9.09
C TYR A 681 -19.53 38.63 -8.42
N VAL A 682 -20.55 38.03 -9.04
CA VAL A 682 -21.92 38.02 -8.52
C VAL A 682 -22.01 37.20 -7.23
N LEU A 683 -21.41 36.01 -7.21
CA LEU A 683 -21.53 35.05 -6.12
C LEU A 683 -20.60 35.37 -4.95
N PHE A 684 -19.36 35.81 -5.21
CA PHE A 684 -18.31 35.85 -4.19
C PHE A 684 -17.62 37.22 -4.02
N ASN A 685 -17.65 38.12 -5.03
CA ASN A 685 -16.94 39.42 -4.98
C ASN A 685 -17.84 40.67 -4.88
N GLY A 686 -19.17 40.53 -4.74
CA GLY A 686 -20.10 41.66 -4.63
C GLY A 686 -19.78 42.61 -3.46
N SER A 687 -20.62 43.62 -3.17
CA SER A 687 -20.26 44.73 -2.25
C SER A 687 -19.65 44.32 -0.90
N ASP A 688 -20.09 43.17 -0.38
CA ASP A 688 -19.65 42.61 0.90
C ASP A 688 -19.28 41.10 0.77
N GLY A 689 -18.91 40.68 -0.44
CA GLY A 689 -18.68 39.27 -0.78
C GLY A 689 -17.48 38.65 -0.05
N ILE A 690 -17.55 37.33 0.17
CA ILE A 690 -16.55 36.56 0.89
C ILE A 690 -15.11 36.80 0.38
N ASN A 691 -14.90 36.93 -0.94
CA ASN A 691 -13.57 37.14 -1.53
C ASN A 691 -12.96 38.53 -1.28
N LEU A 692 -13.74 39.51 -0.81
CA LEU A 692 -13.23 40.85 -0.48
C LEU A 692 -12.56 40.94 0.89
N LEU A 693 -12.71 39.89 1.70
CA LEU A 693 -12.14 39.86 3.04
C LEU A 693 -10.67 39.40 2.97
N SER A 694 -9.82 39.98 3.83
CA SER A 694 -8.43 39.54 3.93
C SER A 694 -8.37 38.18 4.63
N LYS A 695 -8.07 37.15 3.84
CA LYS A 695 -7.98 35.76 4.28
C LYS A 695 -6.70 35.10 3.78
N LYS A 696 -6.39 33.94 4.33
CA LYS A 696 -5.45 32.96 3.79
C LYS A 696 -6.04 31.57 3.96
N THR A 697 -5.55 30.64 3.14
CA THR A 697 -5.85 29.21 3.21
C THR A 697 -7.35 28.91 3.28
N LEU A 698 -8.07 29.31 2.23
CA LEU A 698 -9.51 29.17 2.15
C LEU A 698 -9.90 27.83 1.48
N THR A 699 -10.77 27.08 2.14
CA THR A 699 -11.44 25.90 1.58
C THR A 699 -12.95 26.12 1.50
N VAL A 700 -13.61 25.47 0.53
CA VAL A 700 -15.04 25.67 0.21
C VAL A 700 -15.79 24.36 0.05
N GLU A 701 -17.05 24.33 0.47
CA GLU A 701 -18.02 23.31 0.10
C GLU A 701 -19.37 24.00 -0.15
N MET A 702 -20.05 23.65 -1.25
CA MET A 702 -21.37 24.20 -1.55
C MET A 702 -22.37 23.06 -1.62
N ASN A 703 -23.36 23.11 -0.75
CA ASN A 703 -24.41 22.09 -0.66
C ASN A 703 -25.66 22.66 0.02
N ASP A 704 -26.78 21.95 -0.04
CA ASP A 704 -28.06 22.32 0.59
C ASP A 704 -28.07 21.84 2.05
N ILE A 705 -27.13 22.36 2.86
CA ILE A 705 -26.86 21.90 4.23
C ILE A 705 -28.05 22.17 5.14
N LEU A 706 -28.74 23.29 4.92
CA LEU A 706 -29.87 23.74 5.72
C LEU A 706 -31.12 23.78 4.82
N LEU A 707 -31.90 22.69 4.75
CA LEU A 707 -33.04 22.57 3.80
C LEU A 707 -34.12 23.64 4.01
N SER A 708 -34.15 24.27 5.18
CA SER A 708 -35.04 25.39 5.50
C SER A 708 -34.54 26.76 5.01
N SER A 709 -33.34 26.85 4.46
CA SER A 709 -32.67 28.06 3.94
C SER A 709 -32.97 28.29 2.44
N PRO A 710 -32.99 29.55 1.96
CA PRO A 710 -33.30 29.81 0.56
C PRO A 710 -32.09 29.59 -0.36
N GLY A 711 -32.03 28.41 -0.98
CA GLY A 711 -30.96 28.01 -1.89
C GLY A 711 -29.79 27.39 -1.14
N ARG A 712 -28.79 26.92 -1.87
CA ARG A 712 -27.65 26.19 -1.29
C ARG A 712 -26.80 27.08 -0.38
N GLU A 713 -26.20 26.48 0.63
CA GLU A 713 -25.22 27.11 1.51
C GLU A 713 -23.81 26.98 0.94
N LEU A 714 -22.96 27.95 1.30
CA LEU A 714 -21.53 27.86 1.10
C LEU A 714 -20.85 27.70 2.46
N LEU A 715 -20.40 26.49 2.76
CA LEU A 715 -19.50 26.25 3.88
C LEU A 715 -18.10 26.73 3.49
N VAL A 716 -17.51 27.58 4.31
CA VAL A 716 -16.14 28.06 4.11
C VAL A 716 -15.32 27.91 5.37
N ARG A 717 -14.03 27.65 5.16
CA ARG A 717 -13.02 27.74 6.22
C ARG A 717 -11.89 28.63 5.75
N TYR A 718 -11.37 29.48 6.63
CA TYR A 718 -10.22 30.32 6.31
C TYR A 718 -9.45 30.79 7.57
N THR A 719 -8.28 31.42 7.36
CA THR A 719 -7.51 32.13 8.40
C THR A 719 -7.44 33.63 8.09
N THR A 720 -7.40 34.50 9.11
CA THR A 720 -7.39 35.98 8.92
C THR A 720 -6.06 36.64 9.25
N THR A 721 -5.23 36.04 10.11
CA THR A 721 -3.77 36.29 10.33
C THR A 721 -3.34 35.56 11.61
N GLY A 722 -2.75 34.37 11.49
CA GLY A 722 -2.37 33.51 12.63
C GLY A 722 -2.64 32.04 12.35
N THR A 723 -2.64 31.20 13.38
CA THR A 723 -2.96 29.75 13.33
C THR A 723 -4.40 29.44 13.71
N THR A 724 -5.25 30.45 13.97
CA THR A 724 -6.64 30.25 14.36
C THR A 724 -7.53 30.13 13.12
N PHE A 725 -8.25 29.02 13.03
CA PHE A 725 -9.16 28.74 11.92
C PHE A 725 -10.56 29.22 12.24
N GLN A 726 -11.24 29.75 11.23
CA GLN A 726 -12.65 30.11 11.31
C GLN A 726 -13.44 29.31 10.28
N MET A 727 -14.62 28.84 10.66
CA MET A 727 -15.51 28.08 9.79
C MET A 727 -16.92 28.63 9.86
N TYR A 728 -17.54 28.82 8.70
CA TYR A 728 -18.83 29.47 8.59
C TYR A 728 -19.71 28.78 7.54
N ILE A 729 -20.99 28.61 7.86
CA ILE A 729 -22.04 28.28 6.89
C ILE A 729 -22.61 29.61 6.37
N LEU A 730 -22.32 29.97 5.13
CA LEU A 730 -22.85 31.19 4.51
C LEU A 730 -24.18 30.89 3.81
N LYS A 731 -25.21 31.66 4.17
CA LYS A 731 -26.54 31.55 3.58
C LYS A 731 -26.81 32.69 2.60
N LEU A 732 -27.70 32.46 1.66
CA LEU A 732 -28.27 33.54 0.86
C LEU A 732 -29.39 34.22 1.64
N ARG A 733 -29.48 35.55 1.51
CA ARG A 733 -30.61 36.30 2.10
C ARG A 733 -31.96 35.92 1.46
N SER A 734 -31.92 35.52 0.20
CA SER A 734 -33.04 34.95 -0.57
C SER A 734 -32.47 34.29 -1.83
N SER A 735 -33.27 33.47 -2.52
CA SER A 735 -32.90 32.81 -3.77
C SER A 735 -32.52 33.76 -4.93
N LEU A 736 -32.67 35.07 -4.74
CA LEU A 736 -32.32 36.13 -5.70
C LEU A 736 -31.27 37.12 -5.15
N SER A 737 -30.71 36.88 -3.96
CA SER A 737 -29.79 37.79 -3.28
C SER A 737 -28.38 37.22 -3.21
N TYR A 738 -27.50 37.71 -4.08
CA TYR A 738 -26.05 37.47 -4.06
C TYR A 738 -25.31 38.78 -3.74
N PRO A 739 -24.09 38.76 -3.17
CA PRO A 739 -23.15 37.62 -2.97
C PRO A 739 -23.32 36.86 -1.64
N TYR A 740 -22.64 35.73 -1.48
CA TYR A 740 -22.38 35.10 -0.19
C TYR A 740 -21.49 36.03 0.67
N SER A 741 -21.95 36.36 1.87
CA SER A 741 -21.25 37.25 2.81
C SER A 741 -21.30 36.72 4.25
N LEU A 742 -20.38 37.20 5.08
CA LEU A 742 -20.39 36.91 6.53
C LEU A 742 -21.53 37.60 7.29
N GLU A 743 -22.27 38.52 6.66
CA GLU A 743 -23.43 39.17 7.28
C GLU A 743 -24.57 38.17 7.53
N TYR A 744 -24.66 37.13 6.68
CA TYR A 744 -25.70 36.10 6.72
C TYR A 744 -25.10 34.71 6.96
N ALA A 745 -24.06 34.64 7.80
CA ALA A 745 -23.34 33.41 8.10
C ALA A 745 -23.59 32.93 9.52
N GLU A 746 -23.62 31.61 9.71
CA GLU A 746 -23.56 30.96 11.03
C GLU A 746 -22.14 30.49 11.32
N ASP A 747 -21.67 30.72 12.54
CA ASP A 747 -20.38 30.20 13.03
C ASP A 747 -20.53 28.71 13.33
N LEU A 748 -19.92 27.84 12.51
CA LEU A 748 -20.10 26.40 12.63
C LEU A 748 -19.64 25.89 14.01
N ALA A 749 -18.55 26.45 14.55
CA ALA A 749 -18.06 26.08 15.87
C ALA A 749 -18.98 26.58 17.00
N GLY A 750 -19.81 27.60 16.74
CA GLY A 750 -20.85 28.09 17.64
C GLY A 750 -22.14 27.27 17.58
N CYS A 751 -22.43 26.68 16.43
CA CYS A 751 -23.56 25.76 16.20
C CYS A 751 -23.28 24.33 16.67
N GLU A 752 -22.02 23.97 16.86
CA GLU A 752 -21.61 22.65 17.34
C GLU A 752 -21.77 22.54 18.87
N VAL A 753 -22.73 21.74 19.32
CA VAL A 753 -23.24 21.75 20.71
C VAL A 753 -22.31 21.07 21.72
N THR A 754 -21.38 20.21 21.30
CA THR A 754 -20.44 19.55 22.21
C THR A 754 -19.27 20.47 22.61
N GLY A 755 -19.03 21.55 21.84
CA GLY A 755 -17.94 22.50 22.03
C GLY A 755 -16.55 21.94 21.68
N LYS A 756 -16.49 20.71 21.17
CA LYS A 756 -15.24 20.05 20.76
C LYS A 756 -14.66 20.70 19.53
N LEU A 757 -15.51 21.10 18.57
CA LEU A 757 -15.03 21.74 17.35
C LEU A 757 -14.35 23.08 17.63
N TYR A 758 -14.94 23.87 18.52
CA TYR A 758 -14.30 25.10 18.99
C TYR A 758 -12.93 24.84 19.63
N ALA A 759 -12.81 23.75 20.41
CA ALA A 759 -11.55 23.38 21.04
C ALA A 759 -10.48 22.97 20.02
N ILE A 760 -10.86 22.17 19.02
CA ILE A 760 -9.98 21.74 17.92
C ILE A 760 -9.45 22.96 17.16
N LEU A 761 -10.33 23.86 16.70
CA LEU A 761 -9.95 25.00 15.88
C LEU A 761 -9.08 26.05 16.61
N ASN A 762 -9.24 26.20 17.92
CA ASN A 762 -8.55 27.24 18.70
C ASN A 762 -7.34 26.73 19.49
N TYR A 763 -7.30 25.44 19.86
CA TYR A 763 -6.27 24.88 20.72
C TYR A 763 -5.58 23.63 20.14
N GLY A 764 -6.08 23.06 19.03
CA GLY A 764 -5.53 21.83 18.43
C GLY A 764 -4.14 21.99 17.82
N GLY A 765 -3.67 23.21 17.58
CA GLY A 765 -2.33 23.43 16.99
C GLY A 765 -2.26 23.10 15.49
N ILE A 766 -3.40 23.13 14.81
CA ILE A 766 -3.58 22.69 13.42
C ILE A 766 -2.57 23.37 12.47
N THR A 767 -1.80 22.56 11.74
CA THR A 767 -0.76 23.02 10.81
C THR A 767 -1.13 22.86 9.33
N THR A 768 -2.14 22.03 9.03
CA THR A 768 -2.60 21.75 7.66
C THR A 768 -3.91 22.46 7.32
N PRO A 769 -4.24 22.62 6.02
CA PRO A 769 -5.59 23.00 5.59
C PRO A 769 -6.63 21.97 6.06
N ILE A 770 -7.81 22.46 6.48
CA ILE A 770 -8.96 21.61 6.80
C ILE A 770 -9.76 21.46 5.51
N THR A 771 -9.96 20.22 5.07
CA THR A 771 -10.90 19.91 4.00
C THR A 771 -12.25 19.52 4.61
N MET A 772 -13.30 19.60 3.79
CA MET A 772 -14.67 19.40 4.26
C MET A 772 -15.50 18.86 3.11
N ASP A 773 -16.51 18.06 3.47
CA ASP A 773 -17.58 17.65 2.57
C ASP A 773 -18.88 17.58 3.36
N SER A 774 -20.02 17.47 2.68
CA SER A 774 -21.30 17.38 3.38
C SER A 774 -22.27 16.49 2.63
N VAL A 775 -22.92 15.58 3.35
CA VAL A 775 -23.90 14.64 2.81
C VAL A 775 -24.76 14.07 3.94
N ASP A 776 -25.94 13.55 3.64
CA ASP A 776 -26.78 12.79 4.59
C ASP A 776 -26.14 11.41 4.82
N ILE A 777 -25.37 11.25 5.90
CA ILE A 777 -24.53 10.06 6.16
C ILE A 777 -25.35 8.97 6.85
N ASP A 778 -26.31 9.33 7.70
CA ASP A 778 -27.12 8.39 8.46
C ASP A 778 -28.49 8.10 7.83
N GLY A 779 -28.85 8.79 6.75
CA GLY A 779 -30.05 8.57 5.96
C GLY A 779 -31.31 9.16 6.61
N ASP A 780 -31.17 10.08 7.56
CA ASP A 780 -32.30 10.71 8.23
C ASP A 780 -32.93 11.87 7.43
N GLY A 781 -32.24 12.29 6.35
CA GLY A 781 -32.65 13.34 5.43
C GLY A 781 -32.02 14.70 5.70
N ASP A 782 -31.32 14.87 6.83
CA ASP A 782 -30.56 16.07 7.17
C ASP A 782 -29.11 15.92 6.67
N ILE A 783 -28.50 17.02 6.23
CA ILE A 783 -27.13 16.97 5.68
C ILE A 783 -26.11 17.11 6.81
N ASP A 784 -25.28 16.08 6.98
CA ASP A 784 -24.14 16.08 7.90
C ASP A 784 -22.91 16.74 7.27
N ILE A 785 -21.95 17.13 8.11
CA ILE A 785 -20.68 17.71 7.66
C ILE A 785 -19.54 16.81 8.07
N ILE A 786 -18.74 16.35 7.10
CA ILE A 786 -17.47 15.67 7.33
C ILE A 786 -16.36 16.72 7.37
N LEU A 787 -15.55 16.68 8.41
CA LEU A 787 -14.37 17.52 8.56
C LEU A 787 -13.12 16.70 8.62
N ALA A 788 -12.13 17.26 7.97
CA ALA A 788 -10.89 16.60 7.69
C ALA A 788 -9.76 17.48 8.23
N ILE A 789 -9.25 17.18 9.44
CA ILE A 789 -8.33 18.02 10.22
C ILE A 789 -7.16 17.15 10.73
N GLU A 790 -5.90 17.38 10.30
CA GLU A 790 -4.63 16.67 10.71
C GLU A 790 -4.76 15.18 11.12
N ASP A 791 -4.18 14.13 10.56
CA ASP A 791 -4.48 12.69 10.89
C ASP A 791 -5.91 12.13 11.31
N SER A 792 -6.97 12.89 11.63
CA SER A 792 -8.26 12.48 12.20
C SER A 792 -9.50 12.99 11.45
N LEU A 793 -10.41 12.07 11.07
CA LEU A 793 -11.69 12.40 10.46
C LEU A 793 -12.73 12.73 11.55
N TYR A 794 -13.59 13.70 11.29
CA TYR A 794 -14.66 14.07 12.20
C TYR A 794 -15.97 14.15 11.43
N VAL A 795 -17.06 13.75 12.07
CA VAL A 795 -18.40 14.01 11.56
C VAL A 795 -19.13 14.94 12.50
N LEU A 796 -19.78 15.93 11.92
CA LEU A 796 -20.78 16.75 12.59
C LEU A 796 -22.15 16.25 12.16
N TRP A 797 -22.77 15.49 13.05
CA TRP A 797 -24.14 15.03 12.90
C TRP A 797 -25.08 16.22 12.97
N ASN A 798 -25.92 16.40 11.96
CA ASN A 798 -26.94 17.42 11.97
C ASN A 798 -28.07 17.01 12.92
N LEU A 799 -28.23 17.72 14.04
CA LEU A 799 -29.25 17.40 15.04
C LEU A 799 -30.56 18.15 14.80
N GLN A 800 -30.48 19.24 14.04
CA GLN A 800 -31.59 20.13 13.78
C GLN A 800 -31.34 20.94 12.50
N ASP A 801 -32.01 20.55 11.42
CA ASP A 801 -32.09 21.39 10.23
C ASP A 801 -32.92 22.66 10.50
N SER A 802 -32.21 23.75 10.79
CA SER A 802 -32.81 25.07 10.96
C SER A 802 -31.93 26.17 10.35
N ALA A 803 -32.53 26.95 9.44
CA ALA A 803 -31.88 28.10 8.82
C ALA A 803 -31.51 29.22 9.82
N ASP A 804 -32.19 29.31 10.97
CA ASP A 804 -31.97 30.38 11.95
C ASP A 804 -31.14 29.93 13.17
N ASN A 805 -31.06 28.63 13.43
CA ASN A 805 -30.32 28.07 14.57
C ASN A 805 -29.98 26.59 14.33
N PRO A 806 -29.05 26.29 13.40
CA PRO A 806 -28.64 24.91 13.15
C PRO A 806 -27.85 24.37 14.35
N GLU A 807 -28.05 23.10 14.67
CA GLU A 807 -27.36 22.42 15.76
C GLU A 807 -26.63 21.19 15.21
N PHE A 808 -25.33 21.09 15.50
CA PHE A 808 -24.50 19.96 15.11
C PHE A 808 -23.86 19.31 16.32
N ALA A 809 -23.62 18.00 16.29
CA ALA A 809 -22.79 17.31 17.28
C ALA A 809 -21.56 16.68 16.65
N LEU A 810 -20.38 17.04 17.15
CA LEU A 810 -19.13 16.45 16.69
C LEU A 810 -18.91 15.05 17.28
N ASP A 811 -18.75 14.08 16.40
CA ASP A 811 -18.23 12.75 16.69
C ASP A 811 -16.73 12.68 16.34
N GLU A 812 -15.94 12.27 17.32
CA GLU A 812 -14.48 12.14 17.23
C GLU A 812 -14.02 10.68 17.07
N ASN A 813 -14.97 9.73 17.09
CA ASN A 813 -14.70 8.31 16.90
C ASN A 813 -15.15 7.82 15.51
N TYR A 814 -15.44 8.75 14.61
CA TYR A 814 -15.66 8.48 13.19
C TYR A 814 -14.33 8.15 12.51
#